data_AF-Q99665-F1
#
_entry.id   AF-Q99665-F1
#
_cell.length_a   1.000
_cell.length_b   1.000
_cell.length_c   1.000
_cell.angle_alpha   90.00
_cell.angle_beta   90.00
_cell.angle_gamma   90.00
#
_symmetry.space_group_name_H-M   'P 1'
#
loop_
_entity.id
_entity.type
_entity.pdbx_description
1 polymer ?
#
loop_
_entity_poly.entity_id
_entity_poly.type
_entity_poly.pdbx_seq_one_letter_code
_entity_poly.pdbx_strand_id
1 'polypeptide(L)'
;MAHTFRGCSLAFMFIITWLLIKAKIDACKRGDVTVKPSHVILLGSTVNITCSLKPRQGCFHYSRRNKLILYKFDRRINFHHGHSLNSQVTGLPLGTTLFVCKLACINSDEIQICGAEIFVGVAPEQPQNLSCIQKGEQGTVACTWERGRDTHLYTEYTLQLSGPKNLTWQKQCKDIYCDYLDFGINLTPESPESNFTAKVTAVNSLGSSSSLPSTFTFLDIVRPLPPWDIRIKFQKASVSRCTLYWRDEGLVLLNRLRYRPSNSRLWNMVNVTKAKGRHDLLDLKPFTEYEFQISSKLHLYKGSWSDWSESLRAQTPEEEPTGMLDVWYMKRHIDYSRQQISLFWKNLSVSEARGKILHYQVTLQELTGGKAMTQNITGHTSWTTVIPRTGNWAVAVSAANSKGSSLPTRINIMNLCEAGLLAPRQVSANSEGMDNILVTWQPPRKDPSAVQEYVVEWRELHPGGDTQVPLNWLRSRPYNVSALISENIKSYICYEIRVYALSGDQGGCSSILGNSKHKAPLSGPHINAITEEKGSILISWNSIPVQEQMGCLLHYRIYWKERDSNSQPQLCEIPYRVSQNSHPINSLQPRVTYVLWMTALTAAGESSHGNEREFCLQGKANWMAFVAPSICIAIIMVGIFSTHYFQQKVFVLLAALRPQWCSREIPDPANSTCAKKYPIAEEKTQLPLDRLLIDWPTPEDPEPLVISEVLHQVTPVFRHPPCSNWPQREKGIQGHQASEKDMMHSASSPPPPRALQAESRQLVDLYKVLESRGSDPKPENPACPWTVLPAGDLPTHDGYLPSNIDDLPSHEAPLADSLEELEPQHISLSVFPSSSLHPLTFSCGDKLTLDQLKMRCDSLML
;
A
#
# COMPACT_ATOMS: atom_id res chain seq x y z
N MET A 1 45.09 -65.18 7.82
CA MET A 1 43.65 -65.22 7.44
C MET A 1 43.21 -64.06 6.54
N ALA A 2 43.75 -62.84 6.66
CA ALA A 2 43.36 -61.73 5.76
C ALA A 2 43.80 -61.92 4.30
N HIS A 3 44.93 -62.59 4.03
CA HIS A 3 45.42 -62.82 2.66
C HIS A 3 44.58 -63.82 1.86
N THR A 4 43.98 -64.84 2.50
CA THR A 4 43.18 -65.86 1.81
C THR A 4 41.83 -65.31 1.35
N PHE A 5 41.22 -64.39 2.11
CA PHE A 5 39.96 -63.75 1.71
C PHE A 5 40.13 -62.82 0.49
N ARG A 6 41.29 -62.15 0.37
CA ARG A 6 41.61 -61.26 -0.76
C ARG A 6 41.80 -62.04 -2.07
N GLY A 7 42.37 -63.26 -1.99
CA GLY A 7 42.56 -64.13 -3.15
C GLY A 7 41.24 -64.64 -3.76
N CYS A 8 40.29 -65.08 -2.92
CA CYS A 8 38.98 -65.54 -3.41
C CYS A 8 38.15 -64.41 -4.04
N SER A 9 38.20 -63.21 -3.47
CA SER A 9 37.51 -62.03 -4.03
C SER A 9 38.04 -61.66 -5.42
N LEU A 10 39.36 -61.69 -5.62
CA LEU A 10 39.97 -61.40 -6.92
C LEU A 10 39.58 -62.42 -7.98
N ALA A 11 39.58 -63.72 -7.65
CA ALA A 11 39.19 -64.77 -8.59
C ALA A 11 37.72 -64.63 -9.04
N PHE A 12 36.82 -64.30 -8.11
CA PHE A 12 35.41 -64.09 -8.42
C PHE A 12 35.20 -62.86 -9.33
N MET A 13 35.93 -61.77 -9.07
CA MET A 13 35.92 -60.59 -9.94
C MET A 13 36.45 -60.91 -11.34
N PHE A 14 37.52 -61.70 -11.46
CA PHE A 14 38.05 -62.15 -12.74
C PHE A 14 37.02 -62.98 -13.52
N ILE A 15 36.33 -63.92 -12.87
CA ILE A 15 35.28 -64.74 -13.51
C ILE A 15 34.12 -63.86 -13.99
N ILE A 16 33.66 -62.90 -13.17
CA ILE A 16 32.59 -61.97 -13.55
C ILE A 16 33.04 -61.10 -14.73
N THR A 17 34.25 -60.53 -14.69
CA THR A 17 34.78 -59.75 -15.82
C THR A 17 34.94 -60.60 -17.08
N TRP A 18 35.38 -61.86 -16.95
CA TRP A 18 35.51 -62.76 -18.10
C TRP A 18 34.16 -63.14 -18.71
N LEU A 19 33.14 -63.39 -17.87
CA LEU A 19 31.77 -63.61 -18.30
C LEU A 19 31.17 -62.35 -18.95
N LEU A 20 31.45 -61.15 -18.43
CA LEU A 20 31.03 -59.88 -19.02
C LEU A 20 31.73 -59.60 -20.36
N ILE A 21 33.02 -59.91 -20.48
CA ILE A 21 33.78 -59.75 -21.74
C ILE A 21 33.26 -60.72 -22.81
N LYS A 22 32.87 -61.96 -22.43
CA LYS A 22 32.26 -62.91 -23.37
C LYS A 22 30.79 -62.64 -23.67
N ALA A 23 30.08 -61.91 -22.81
CA ALA A 23 28.73 -61.42 -23.06
C ALA A 23 28.70 -60.23 -24.04
N LYS A 24 29.59 -60.21 -25.05
CA LYS A 24 29.43 -59.38 -26.23
C LYS A 24 28.19 -59.91 -26.97
N ILE A 25 27.03 -59.40 -26.57
CA ILE A 25 25.74 -59.71 -27.18
C ILE A 25 25.88 -59.36 -28.65
N ASP A 26 26.00 -60.38 -29.51
CA ASP A 26 25.91 -60.19 -30.96
C ASP A 26 24.48 -59.72 -31.24
N ALA A 27 24.29 -58.40 -31.33
CA ALA A 27 22.98 -57.77 -31.44
C ALA A 27 22.27 -58.16 -32.75
N CYS A 28 23.00 -58.68 -33.73
CA CYS A 28 22.51 -58.99 -35.07
C CYS A 28 22.74 -60.48 -35.42
N LYS A 29 22.18 -61.39 -34.61
CA LYS A 29 22.32 -62.85 -34.80
C LYS A 29 21.74 -63.38 -36.11
N ARG A 30 20.63 -62.80 -36.59
CA ARG A 30 19.86 -63.33 -37.74
C ARG A 30 20.31 -62.79 -39.09
N GLY A 31 21.04 -61.69 -39.11
CA GLY A 31 21.38 -60.98 -40.33
C GLY A 31 22.23 -59.76 -40.04
N ASP A 32 22.41 -58.91 -41.04
CA ASP A 32 23.21 -57.69 -40.92
C ASP A 32 22.54 -56.53 -41.67
N VAL A 33 22.74 -55.31 -41.18
CA VAL A 33 22.28 -54.07 -41.81
C VAL A 33 23.50 -53.21 -42.07
N THR A 34 23.86 -53.09 -43.33
CA THR A 34 25.01 -52.30 -43.77
C THR A 34 24.56 -50.98 -44.36
N VAL A 35 25.28 -49.92 -44.03
CA VAL A 35 25.01 -48.56 -44.48
C VAL A 35 26.18 -48.09 -45.33
N LYS A 36 25.92 -47.66 -46.57
CA LYS A 36 26.93 -47.11 -47.48
C LYS A 36 26.51 -45.72 -47.96
N PRO A 37 27.43 -44.72 -48.00
CA PRO A 37 28.88 -44.86 -47.81
C PRO A 37 29.34 -44.86 -46.34
N SER A 38 28.58 -44.26 -45.43
CA SER A 38 28.93 -44.11 -44.01
C SER A 38 27.67 -44.03 -43.14
N HIS A 39 27.82 -44.32 -41.84
CA HIS A 39 26.78 -44.07 -40.83
C HIS A 39 26.63 -42.59 -40.48
N VAL A 40 27.62 -41.76 -40.81
CA VAL A 40 27.57 -40.30 -40.63
C VAL A 40 27.63 -39.63 -41.99
N ILE A 41 26.65 -38.78 -42.29
CA ILE A 41 26.48 -38.17 -43.61
C ILE A 41 26.10 -36.68 -43.52
N LEU A 42 26.41 -35.94 -44.59
CA LEU A 42 26.00 -34.55 -44.76
C LEU A 42 24.50 -34.47 -45.06
N LEU A 43 23.82 -33.46 -44.54
CA LEU A 43 22.43 -33.14 -44.91
C LEU A 43 22.25 -33.10 -46.44
N GLY A 44 21.22 -33.79 -46.94
CA GLY A 44 20.93 -33.92 -48.37
C GLY A 44 21.64 -35.09 -49.07
N SER A 45 22.55 -35.79 -48.40
CA SER A 45 23.22 -36.98 -48.96
C SER A 45 22.27 -38.16 -49.13
N THR A 46 22.59 -39.01 -50.10
CA THR A 46 21.87 -40.26 -50.37
C THR A 46 22.58 -41.44 -49.72
N VAL A 47 21.83 -42.31 -49.05
CA VAL A 47 22.38 -43.47 -48.36
C VAL A 47 21.74 -44.76 -48.85
N ASN A 48 22.55 -45.77 -49.09
CA ASN A 48 22.09 -47.11 -49.40
C ASN A 48 22.14 -47.96 -48.13
N ILE A 49 20.97 -48.47 -47.74
CA ILE A 49 20.81 -49.35 -46.59
C ILE A 49 20.53 -50.75 -47.15
N THR A 50 21.44 -51.68 -46.88
CA THR A 50 21.32 -53.07 -47.31
C THR A 50 21.10 -53.95 -46.09
N CYS A 51 19.92 -54.55 -46.02
CA CYS A 51 19.59 -55.59 -45.04
C CYS A 51 19.82 -56.97 -45.67
N SER A 52 20.51 -57.86 -44.96
CA SER A 52 20.82 -59.21 -45.42
C SER A 52 20.60 -60.25 -44.33
N LEU A 53 20.06 -61.42 -44.70
CA LEU A 53 19.87 -62.55 -43.81
C LEU A 53 21.09 -63.46 -43.81
N LYS A 54 21.53 -63.87 -42.62
CA LYS A 54 22.56 -64.91 -42.49
C LYS A 54 22.00 -66.27 -42.99
N PRO A 55 22.85 -67.17 -43.52
CA PRO A 55 22.42 -68.48 -43.99
C PRO A 55 21.65 -69.25 -42.90
N ARG A 56 20.55 -69.90 -43.26
CA ARG A 56 19.67 -70.70 -42.36
C ARG A 56 18.94 -69.91 -41.26
N GLN A 57 18.97 -68.57 -41.25
CA GLN A 57 18.24 -67.73 -40.29
C GLN A 57 16.93 -67.12 -40.83
N GLY A 58 16.42 -67.65 -41.96
CA GLY A 58 15.15 -67.23 -42.55
C GLY A 58 13.93 -67.91 -41.90
N CYS A 59 12.76 -67.73 -42.51
CA CYS A 59 11.53 -68.42 -42.17
C CYS A 59 11.67 -69.93 -42.39
N PHE A 60 11.24 -70.75 -41.43
CA PHE A 60 11.29 -72.19 -41.54
C PHE A 60 10.46 -72.70 -42.74
N HIS A 61 11.03 -73.68 -43.44
CA HIS A 61 10.49 -74.51 -44.52
C HIS A 61 10.53 -74.10 -45.99
N TYR A 62 10.67 -72.85 -46.45
CA TYR A 62 11.01 -72.56 -47.86
C TYR A 62 11.60 -71.14 -47.99
N SER A 63 12.86 -71.02 -48.45
CA SER A 63 13.58 -69.74 -48.62
C SER A 63 12.82 -68.70 -49.46
N ARG A 64 11.97 -69.15 -50.39
CA ARG A 64 11.11 -68.29 -51.23
C ARG A 64 10.02 -67.54 -50.46
N ARG A 65 9.87 -67.77 -49.16
CA ARG A 65 8.84 -67.15 -48.30
C ARG A 65 9.39 -66.09 -47.34
N ASN A 66 10.69 -65.78 -47.39
CA ASN A 66 11.28 -64.72 -46.56
C ASN A 66 10.88 -63.34 -47.08
N LYS A 67 10.22 -62.52 -46.26
CA LYS A 67 9.92 -61.12 -46.57
C LYS A 67 10.70 -60.20 -45.65
N LEU A 68 11.71 -59.52 -46.19
CA LEU A 68 12.47 -58.49 -45.48
C LEU A 68 11.74 -57.16 -45.57
N ILE A 69 11.63 -56.46 -44.45
CA ILE A 69 10.96 -55.15 -44.35
C ILE A 69 11.90 -54.18 -43.64
N LEU A 70 12.15 -53.04 -44.27
CA LEU A 70 12.95 -51.96 -43.70
C LEU A 70 12.04 -50.89 -43.10
N TYR A 71 12.27 -50.55 -41.84
CA TYR A 71 11.55 -49.55 -41.07
C TYR A 71 12.43 -48.32 -40.81
N LYS A 72 11.84 -47.12 -40.86
CA LYS A 72 12.39 -45.85 -40.38
C LYS A 72 11.45 -45.30 -39.33
N PHE A 73 11.87 -45.17 -38.08
CA PHE A 73 11.00 -44.77 -36.96
C PHE A 73 9.63 -45.49 -36.97
N ASP A 74 9.67 -46.83 -37.07
CA ASP A 74 8.49 -47.71 -37.15
C ASP A 74 7.57 -47.53 -38.38
N ARG A 75 7.95 -46.68 -39.34
CA ARG A 75 7.27 -46.60 -40.65
C ARG A 75 7.96 -47.50 -41.66
N ARG A 76 7.17 -48.34 -42.34
CA ARG A 76 7.66 -49.19 -43.43
C ARG A 76 8.10 -48.33 -44.61
N ILE A 77 9.35 -48.49 -45.04
CA ILE A 77 9.92 -47.77 -46.18
C ILE A 77 9.92 -48.65 -47.43
N ASN A 78 10.40 -49.87 -47.31
CA ASN A 78 10.56 -50.79 -48.43
C ASN A 78 10.48 -52.25 -47.96
N PHE A 79 10.14 -53.15 -48.87
CA PHE A 79 10.15 -54.59 -48.60
C PHE A 79 10.59 -55.38 -49.83
N HIS A 80 11.21 -56.53 -49.61
CA HIS A 80 11.64 -57.42 -50.69
C HIS A 80 11.53 -58.89 -50.27
N HIS A 81 11.13 -59.74 -51.21
CA HIS A 81 11.05 -61.18 -50.98
C HIS A 81 12.38 -61.83 -51.35
N GLY A 82 13.09 -62.38 -50.37
CA GLY A 82 14.41 -62.98 -50.58
C GLY A 82 15.31 -62.86 -49.36
N HIS A 83 16.61 -63.04 -49.58
CA HIS A 83 17.64 -63.00 -48.53
C HIS A 83 18.28 -61.63 -48.33
N SER A 84 18.04 -60.69 -49.24
CA SER A 84 18.60 -59.34 -49.19
C SER A 84 17.57 -58.32 -49.67
N LEU A 85 17.62 -57.13 -49.05
CA LEU A 85 16.84 -55.95 -49.38
C LEU A 85 17.81 -54.78 -49.44
N ASN A 86 17.88 -54.12 -50.60
CA ASN A 86 18.64 -52.89 -50.75
C ASN A 86 17.65 -51.74 -50.95
N SER A 87 17.79 -50.68 -50.17
CA SER A 87 16.95 -49.49 -50.28
C SER A 87 17.80 -48.24 -50.26
N GLN A 88 17.56 -47.37 -51.23
CA GLN A 88 18.15 -46.04 -51.26
C GLN A 88 17.23 -45.07 -50.52
N VAL A 89 17.79 -44.28 -49.62
CA VAL A 89 17.05 -43.29 -48.83
C VAL A 89 17.70 -41.93 -49.00
N THR A 90 16.89 -40.92 -49.29
CA THR A 90 17.28 -39.53 -49.46
C THR A 90 16.48 -38.63 -48.51
N GLY A 91 16.94 -37.39 -48.30
CA GLY A 91 16.20 -36.39 -47.52
C GLY A 91 16.00 -36.76 -46.05
N LEU A 92 17.03 -37.33 -45.41
CA LEU A 92 17.00 -37.55 -43.96
C LEU A 92 17.10 -36.21 -43.20
N PRO A 93 16.30 -36.01 -42.15
CA PRO A 93 16.40 -34.81 -41.33
C PRO A 93 17.70 -34.82 -40.52
N LEU A 94 18.10 -33.64 -40.06
CA LEU A 94 19.22 -33.48 -39.13
C LEU A 94 19.00 -34.28 -37.84
N GLY A 95 20.09 -34.80 -37.27
CA GLY A 95 20.10 -35.63 -36.07
C GLY A 95 20.20 -37.14 -36.37
N THR A 96 19.76 -37.95 -35.41
CA THR A 96 19.87 -39.41 -35.48
C THR A 96 18.61 -40.04 -36.03
N THR A 97 18.73 -40.83 -37.10
CA THR A 97 17.64 -41.65 -37.63
C THR A 97 17.94 -43.12 -37.43
N LEU A 98 17.01 -43.82 -36.76
CA LEU A 98 17.10 -45.27 -36.57
C LEU A 98 16.37 -46.02 -37.69
N PHE A 99 17.10 -46.96 -38.31
CA PHE A 99 16.55 -47.94 -39.24
C PHE A 99 16.54 -49.32 -38.62
N VAL A 100 15.44 -50.04 -38.77
CA VAL A 100 15.31 -51.42 -38.26
C VAL A 100 14.88 -52.33 -39.40
N CYS A 101 15.61 -53.42 -39.58
CA CYS A 101 15.20 -54.46 -40.52
C CYS A 101 14.50 -55.60 -39.78
N LYS A 102 13.32 -55.99 -40.27
CA LYS A 102 12.52 -57.09 -39.71
C LYS A 102 12.25 -58.16 -40.78
N LEU A 103 12.15 -59.41 -40.34
CA LEU A 103 11.74 -60.56 -41.14
C LEU A 103 10.27 -60.87 -40.85
N ALA A 104 9.42 -60.81 -41.87
CA ALA A 104 8.04 -61.28 -41.79
C ALA A 104 7.93 -62.69 -42.38
N CYS A 105 7.32 -63.60 -41.61
CA CYS A 105 7.02 -64.98 -41.99
C CYS A 105 5.51 -65.22 -42.05
N ILE A 106 5.05 -66.20 -42.82
CA ILE A 106 3.62 -66.54 -42.92
C ILE A 106 3.10 -66.95 -41.53
N ASN A 107 2.01 -66.32 -41.09
CA ASN A 107 1.34 -66.58 -39.80
C ASN A 107 2.27 -66.41 -38.58
N SER A 108 3.24 -65.51 -38.64
CA SER A 108 4.10 -65.18 -37.49
C SER A 108 4.31 -63.68 -37.39
N ASP A 109 4.57 -63.22 -36.17
CA ASP A 109 4.95 -61.83 -35.93
C ASP A 109 6.28 -61.49 -36.62
N GLU A 110 6.47 -60.20 -36.89
CA GLU A 110 7.70 -59.71 -37.51
C GLU A 110 8.87 -59.81 -36.53
N ILE A 111 9.97 -60.42 -36.98
CA ILE A 111 11.11 -60.70 -36.13
C ILE A 111 12.24 -59.73 -36.45
N GLN A 112 12.70 -58.97 -35.45
CA GLN A 112 13.79 -58.02 -35.61
C GLN A 112 15.11 -58.74 -35.97
N ILE A 113 15.75 -58.29 -37.04
CA ILE A 113 17.00 -58.86 -37.56
C ILE A 113 18.19 -58.09 -36.99
N CYS A 114 18.21 -56.78 -37.22
CA CYS A 114 19.27 -55.84 -36.84
C CYS A 114 18.77 -54.41 -37.07
N GLY A 115 19.45 -53.42 -36.48
CA GLY A 115 19.18 -52.00 -36.71
C GLY A 115 20.46 -51.22 -36.98
N ALA A 116 20.34 -50.08 -37.63
CA ALA A 116 21.43 -49.17 -37.90
C ALA A 116 20.99 -47.73 -37.65
N GLU A 117 21.80 -46.99 -36.91
CA GLU A 117 21.64 -45.56 -36.73
C GLU A 117 22.43 -44.81 -37.80
N ILE A 118 21.80 -43.77 -38.34
CA ILE A 118 22.41 -42.85 -39.29
C ILE A 118 22.36 -41.46 -38.68
N PHE A 119 23.53 -40.84 -38.54
CA PHE A 119 23.68 -39.49 -38.00
C PHE A 119 23.82 -38.52 -39.17
N VAL A 120 22.90 -37.57 -39.25
CA VAL A 120 22.87 -36.55 -40.29
C VAL A 120 23.20 -35.22 -39.67
N GLY A 121 24.20 -34.54 -40.22
CA GLY A 121 24.58 -33.23 -39.73
C GLY A 121 25.25 -32.38 -40.78
N VAL A 122 25.93 -31.36 -40.30
CA VAL A 122 26.66 -30.40 -41.12
C VAL A 122 28.09 -30.23 -40.61
N ALA A 123 29.01 -29.86 -41.50
CA ALA A 123 30.34 -29.43 -41.08
C ALA A 123 30.24 -28.16 -40.20
N PRO A 124 31.13 -28.01 -39.21
CA PRO A 124 31.11 -26.85 -38.32
C PRO A 124 31.35 -25.56 -39.10
N GLU A 125 30.65 -24.50 -38.74
CA GLU A 125 30.91 -23.15 -39.25
C GLU A 125 32.20 -22.60 -38.65
N GLN A 126 32.77 -21.56 -39.26
CA GLN A 126 33.92 -20.86 -38.68
C GLN A 126 33.49 -20.21 -37.35
N PRO A 127 34.08 -20.58 -36.20
CA PRO A 127 33.74 -19.96 -34.93
C PRO A 127 34.08 -18.46 -34.94
N GLN A 128 33.18 -17.65 -34.39
CA GLN A 128 33.26 -16.18 -34.42
C GLN A 128 33.40 -15.60 -33.01
N ASN A 129 33.69 -14.30 -32.90
CA ASN A 129 33.76 -13.55 -31.63
C ASN A 129 34.67 -14.18 -30.56
N LEU A 130 35.81 -14.74 -30.96
CA LEU A 130 36.81 -15.27 -30.03
C LEU A 130 37.40 -14.14 -29.18
N SER A 131 37.03 -14.14 -27.90
CA SER A 131 37.50 -13.19 -26.90
C SER A 131 38.07 -13.95 -25.71
N CYS A 132 39.15 -13.45 -25.13
CA CYS A 132 39.79 -14.02 -23.95
C CYS A 132 39.86 -13.00 -22.83
N ILE A 133 39.67 -13.44 -21.60
CA ILE A 133 39.68 -12.62 -20.39
C ILE A 133 40.43 -13.37 -19.31
N GLN A 134 41.27 -12.66 -18.56
CA GLN A 134 41.85 -13.14 -17.32
C GLN A 134 41.23 -12.40 -16.13
N LYS A 135 40.52 -13.12 -15.25
CA LYS A 135 39.87 -12.51 -14.09
C LYS A 135 40.84 -12.37 -12.91
N GLY A 136 41.28 -11.16 -12.65
CA GLY A 136 42.29 -10.83 -11.65
C GLY A 136 43.72 -11.00 -12.13
N GLU A 137 44.67 -10.43 -11.40
CA GLU A 137 46.10 -10.49 -11.73
C GLU A 137 46.67 -11.90 -11.67
N GLN A 138 46.11 -12.73 -10.78
CA GLN A 138 46.51 -14.12 -10.58
C GLN A 138 45.50 -15.14 -11.12
N GLY A 139 44.52 -14.66 -11.89
CA GLY A 139 43.48 -15.49 -12.48
C GLY A 139 43.96 -16.36 -13.62
N THR A 140 43.03 -17.19 -14.12
CA THR A 140 43.24 -18.02 -15.28
C THR A 140 42.68 -17.38 -16.55
N VAL A 141 43.33 -17.64 -17.69
CA VAL A 141 42.83 -17.17 -18.99
C VAL A 141 41.70 -18.08 -19.46
N ALA A 142 40.52 -17.49 -19.58
CA ALA A 142 39.38 -18.13 -20.21
C ALA A 142 39.02 -17.42 -21.50
N CYS A 143 38.65 -18.21 -22.51
CA CYS A 143 38.20 -17.69 -23.79
C CYS A 143 36.78 -18.16 -24.08
N THR A 144 36.03 -17.30 -24.76
CA THR A 144 34.67 -17.53 -25.22
C THR A 144 34.58 -17.29 -26.72
N TRP A 145 33.74 -18.04 -27.41
CA TRP A 145 33.47 -17.86 -28.84
C TRP A 145 32.05 -18.30 -29.18
N GLU A 146 31.56 -17.80 -30.30
CA GLU A 146 30.30 -18.24 -30.90
C GLU A 146 30.56 -19.41 -31.84
N ARG A 147 29.87 -20.54 -31.58
CA ARG A 147 30.02 -21.78 -32.35
C ARG A 147 29.37 -21.74 -33.74
N GLY A 148 28.47 -20.79 -33.97
CA GLY A 148 27.58 -20.78 -35.13
C GLY A 148 26.42 -21.75 -34.96
N ARG A 149 25.86 -22.23 -36.07
CA ARG A 149 24.76 -23.20 -36.05
C ARG A 149 25.15 -24.52 -35.39
N ASP A 150 24.18 -25.18 -34.75
CA ASP A 150 24.37 -26.55 -34.25
C ASP A 150 24.63 -27.52 -35.41
N THR A 151 25.67 -28.35 -35.29
CA THR A 151 26.04 -29.33 -36.32
C THR A 151 25.23 -30.62 -36.22
N HIS A 152 24.57 -30.86 -35.08
CA HIS A 152 23.90 -32.11 -34.71
C HIS A 152 24.79 -33.35 -34.80
N LEU A 153 26.10 -33.13 -34.76
CA LEU A 153 27.13 -34.16 -34.70
C LEU A 153 28.05 -33.86 -33.54
N TYR A 154 28.63 -34.93 -33.00
CA TYR A 154 29.72 -34.80 -32.06
C TYR A 154 30.83 -33.94 -32.67
N THR A 155 31.07 -32.78 -32.06
CA THR A 155 32.00 -31.77 -32.56
C THR A 155 32.97 -31.43 -31.43
N GLU A 156 34.25 -31.67 -31.69
CA GLU A 156 35.34 -31.42 -30.75
C GLU A 156 35.93 -30.04 -31.02
N TYR A 157 36.03 -29.22 -29.97
CA TYR A 157 36.62 -27.88 -30.05
C TYR A 157 37.99 -27.90 -29.39
N THR A 158 39.02 -27.50 -30.13
CA THR A 158 40.39 -27.36 -29.64
C THR A 158 40.75 -25.88 -29.61
N LEU A 159 40.92 -25.32 -28.41
CA LEU A 159 41.40 -23.96 -28.19
C LEU A 159 42.93 -24.00 -28.04
N GLN A 160 43.63 -23.23 -28.86
CA GLN A 160 45.08 -23.12 -28.89
C GLN A 160 45.50 -21.69 -28.54
N LEU A 161 46.51 -21.53 -27.70
CA LEU A 161 47.13 -20.25 -27.35
C LEU A 161 48.62 -20.34 -27.64
N SER A 162 49.10 -19.46 -28.53
CA SER A 162 50.52 -19.33 -28.86
C SER A 162 51.06 -18.04 -28.24
N GLY A 163 52.20 -18.12 -27.58
CA GLY A 163 52.88 -16.99 -26.95
C GLY A 163 54.31 -16.79 -27.45
N PRO A 164 55.05 -15.84 -26.86
CA PRO A 164 56.46 -15.63 -27.15
C PRO A 164 57.30 -16.87 -26.80
N LYS A 165 58.51 -16.99 -27.38
CA LYS A 165 59.43 -18.13 -27.17
C LYS A 165 58.84 -19.51 -27.56
N ASN A 166 57.93 -19.56 -28.54
CA ASN A 166 57.27 -20.78 -29.02
C ASN A 166 56.50 -21.55 -27.93
N LEU A 167 56.04 -20.86 -26.88
CA LEU A 167 55.16 -21.43 -25.87
C LEU A 167 53.77 -21.62 -26.48
N THR A 168 53.27 -22.86 -26.50
CA THR A 168 51.93 -23.18 -27.01
C THR A 168 51.15 -24.00 -26.00
N TRP A 169 49.96 -23.55 -25.65
CA TRP A 169 48.99 -24.30 -24.85
C TRP A 169 47.83 -24.73 -25.73
N GLN A 170 47.26 -25.90 -25.44
CA GLN A 170 46.05 -26.37 -26.09
C GLN A 170 45.13 -27.03 -25.07
N LYS A 171 43.82 -26.82 -25.23
CA LYS A 171 42.79 -27.48 -24.43
C LYS A 171 41.64 -27.89 -25.32
N GLN A 172 41.09 -29.07 -25.05
CA GLN A 172 40.00 -29.66 -25.82
C GLN A 172 38.71 -29.68 -25.01
N CYS A 173 37.59 -29.38 -25.67
CA CYS A 173 36.25 -29.53 -25.15
C CYS A 173 35.48 -30.54 -26.01
N LYS A 174 34.89 -31.52 -25.32
CA LYS A 174 34.20 -32.69 -25.90
C LYS A 174 32.72 -32.77 -25.50
N ASP A 175 32.20 -31.70 -24.89
CA ASP A 175 30.84 -31.61 -24.36
C ASP A 175 29.90 -30.89 -25.35
N ILE A 176 28.60 -30.85 -25.05
CA ILE A 176 27.58 -30.17 -25.85
C ILE A 176 27.74 -28.63 -25.78
N TYR A 177 28.24 -28.12 -24.64
CA TYR A 177 28.42 -26.70 -24.36
C TYR A 177 29.90 -26.30 -24.42
N CYS A 178 30.44 -26.20 -25.64
CA CYS A 178 31.82 -25.79 -25.90
C CYS A 178 31.90 -24.37 -26.49
N ASP A 179 31.33 -23.39 -25.81
CA ASP A 179 31.42 -21.94 -26.11
C ASP A 179 32.35 -21.20 -25.12
N TYR A 180 32.80 -21.88 -24.06
CA TYR A 180 33.72 -21.39 -23.04
C TYR A 180 34.79 -22.44 -22.73
N LEU A 181 36.06 -22.04 -22.72
CA LEU A 181 37.17 -22.87 -22.24
C LEU A 181 38.16 -22.03 -21.43
N ASP A 182 38.45 -22.48 -20.21
CA ASP A 182 39.50 -21.95 -19.36
C ASP A 182 40.79 -22.76 -19.53
N PHE A 183 41.91 -22.14 -19.90
CA PHE A 183 43.19 -22.84 -20.02
C PHE A 183 43.72 -23.37 -18.68
N GLY A 184 43.29 -22.81 -17.55
CA GLY A 184 43.83 -23.12 -16.23
C GLY A 184 45.25 -22.59 -16.01
N ILE A 185 45.68 -21.62 -16.83
CA ILE A 185 46.99 -20.97 -16.76
C ILE A 185 46.80 -19.49 -16.47
N ASN A 186 47.73 -18.91 -15.72
CA ASN A 186 47.83 -17.48 -15.50
C ASN A 186 48.90 -16.92 -16.43
N LEU A 187 48.57 -15.91 -17.23
CA LEU A 187 49.56 -15.13 -17.98
C LEU A 187 50.18 -14.10 -17.04
N THR A 188 51.44 -14.31 -16.69
CA THR A 188 52.20 -13.35 -15.89
C THR A 188 52.83 -12.28 -16.78
N PRO A 189 52.97 -11.04 -16.28
CA PRO A 189 53.61 -9.94 -16.99
C PRO A 189 55.14 -10.11 -17.01
N GLU A 190 55.68 -11.18 -17.60
CA GLU A 190 57.14 -11.27 -17.84
C GLU A 190 57.60 -10.17 -18.80
N SER A 191 56.77 -9.79 -19.77
CA SER A 191 56.81 -8.48 -20.41
C SER A 191 55.40 -8.03 -20.80
N PRO A 192 54.99 -6.79 -20.45
CA PRO A 192 53.64 -6.29 -20.75
C PRO A 192 53.33 -6.19 -22.24
N GLU A 193 54.36 -6.22 -23.10
CA GLU A 193 54.26 -6.13 -24.56
C GLU A 193 54.29 -7.49 -25.27
N SER A 194 54.34 -8.60 -24.52
CA SER A 194 54.26 -9.94 -25.11
C SER A 194 52.88 -10.18 -25.72
N ASN A 195 52.85 -10.41 -27.04
CA ASN A 195 51.65 -10.78 -27.77
C ASN A 195 51.38 -12.28 -27.65
N PHE A 196 50.13 -12.60 -27.36
CA PHE A 196 49.58 -13.94 -27.38
C PHE A 196 48.52 -14.03 -28.48
N THR A 197 48.47 -15.16 -29.17
CA THR A 197 47.50 -15.43 -30.22
C THR A 197 46.66 -16.65 -29.88
N ALA A 198 45.36 -16.44 -29.66
CA ALA A 198 44.38 -17.49 -29.44
C ALA A 198 43.69 -17.88 -30.75
N LYS A 199 43.41 -19.17 -30.92
CA LYS A 199 42.68 -19.73 -32.06
C LYS A 199 41.86 -20.93 -31.61
N VAL A 200 40.61 -21.03 -32.05
CA VAL A 200 39.78 -22.22 -31.80
C VAL A 200 39.52 -22.98 -33.10
N THR A 201 39.65 -24.29 -33.06
CA THR A 201 39.40 -25.20 -34.18
C THR A 201 38.29 -26.18 -33.79
N ALA A 202 37.21 -26.19 -34.57
CA ALA A 202 36.11 -27.13 -34.43
C ALA A 202 36.27 -28.28 -35.43
N VAL A 203 36.16 -29.52 -34.98
CA VAL A 203 36.32 -30.72 -35.81
C VAL A 203 35.17 -31.68 -35.55
N ASN A 204 34.52 -32.14 -36.61
CA ASN A 204 33.61 -33.28 -36.56
C ASN A 204 33.94 -34.29 -37.67
N SER A 205 33.15 -35.35 -37.79
CA SER A 205 33.35 -36.39 -38.81
C SER A 205 33.17 -35.92 -40.26
N LEU A 206 32.57 -34.74 -40.49
CA LEU A 206 32.31 -34.18 -41.81
C LEU A 206 33.33 -33.11 -42.24
N GLY A 207 34.07 -32.52 -41.30
CA GLY A 207 35.06 -31.50 -41.61
C GLY A 207 35.59 -30.77 -40.38
N SER A 208 36.41 -29.75 -40.66
CA SER A 208 37.00 -28.91 -39.62
C SER A 208 37.01 -27.44 -40.06
N SER A 209 36.74 -26.54 -39.11
CA SER A 209 36.78 -25.10 -39.30
C SER A 209 37.61 -24.45 -38.19
N SER A 210 38.17 -23.28 -38.44
CA SER A 210 38.93 -22.55 -37.41
C SER A 210 38.56 -21.08 -37.40
N SER A 211 38.54 -20.48 -36.21
CA SER A 211 38.33 -19.04 -36.05
C SER A 211 39.46 -18.24 -36.69
N LEU A 212 39.19 -16.96 -36.93
CA LEU A 212 40.26 -15.98 -37.12
C LEU A 212 41.11 -15.91 -35.84
N PRO A 213 42.44 -15.74 -35.97
CA PRO A 213 43.32 -15.64 -34.81
C PRO A 213 43.06 -14.32 -34.05
N SER A 214 42.91 -14.40 -32.72
CA SER A 214 42.74 -13.24 -31.85
C SER A 214 44.05 -12.96 -31.12
N THR A 215 44.64 -11.78 -31.36
CA THR A 215 45.95 -11.40 -30.79
C THR A 215 45.79 -10.31 -29.74
N PHE A 216 46.38 -10.51 -28.57
CA PHE A 216 46.27 -9.60 -27.42
C PHE A 216 47.52 -9.66 -26.53
N THR A 217 47.72 -8.63 -25.72
CA THR A 217 48.69 -8.64 -24.62
C THR A 217 48.00 -8.96 -23.29
N PHE A 218 48.77 -9.27 -22.25
CA PHE A 218 48.26 -9.44 -20.89
C PHE A 218 47.37 -8.25 -20.45
N LEU A 219 47.83 -7.02 -20.70
CA LEU A 219 47.12 -5.79 -20.31
C LEU A 219 45.80 -5.58 -21.07
N ASP A 220 45.63 -6.22 -22.23
CA ASP A 220 44.40 -6.08 -23.02
C ASP A 220 43.26 -6.94 -22.47
N ILE A 221 43.57 -8.11 -21.91
CA ILE A 221 42.57 -9.10 -21.47
C ILE A 221 42.38 -9.19 -19.95
N VAL A 222 43.33 -8.67 -19.16
CA VAL A 222 43.22 -8.71 -17.70
C VAL A 222 42.08 -7.80 -17.23
N ARG A 223 41.14 -8.39 -16.51
CA ARG A 223 40.04 -7.69 -15.85
C ARG A 223 40.27 -7.82 -14.35
N PRO A 224 40.68 -6.74 -13.64
CA PRO A 224 41.02 -6.85 -12.23
C PRO A 224 39.80 -7.24 -11.40
N LEU A 225 40.05 -7.84 -10.24
CA LEU A 225 39.00 -8.11 -9.27
C LEU A 225 38.38 -6.80 -8.78
N PRO A 226 37.07 -6.77 -8.46
CA PRO A 226 36.46 -5.58 -7.87
C PRO A 226 37.14 -5.23 -6.54
N PRO A 227 37.26 -3.93 -6.20
CA PRO A 227 37.83 -3.49 -4.93
C PRO A 227 37.12 -4.12 -3.72
N TRP A 228 37.90 -4.42 -2.68
CA TRP A 228 37.39 -5.03 -1.45
C TRP A 228 37.78 -4.22 -0.20
N ASP A 229 37.24 -4.60 0.97
CA ASP A 229 37.47 -3.91 2.25
C ASP A 229 37.13 -2.41 2.19
N ILE A 230 36.00 -2.09 1.55
CA ILE A 230 35.51 -0.72 1.39
C ILE A 230 35.01 -0.22 2.74
N ARG A 231 35.61 0.87 3.19
CA ARG A 231 35.35 1.47 4.50
C ARG A 231 35.20 2.97 4.33
N ILE A 232 34.37 3.56 5.19
CA ILE A 232 34.12 5.00 5.21
C ILE A 232 34.43 5.55 6.60
N LYS A 233 35.04 6.73 6.66
CA LYS A 233 35.24 7.48 7.90
C LYS A 233 34.81 8.92 7.72
N PHE A 234 34.00 9.43 8.66
CA PHE A 234 33.65 10.84 8.76
C PHE A 234 34.66 11.54 9.67
N GLN A 235 35.61 12.28 9.10
CA GLN A 235 36.69 12.91 9.87
C GLN A 235 36.11 13.94 10.86
N LYS A 236 36.37 13.79 12.16
CA LYS A 236 35.82 14.66 13.23
C LYS A 236 34.29 14.80 13.19
N ALA A 237 33.57 13.76 12.76
CA ALA A 237 32.12 13.81 12.52
C ALA A 237 31.71 14.93 11.53
N SER A 238 32.60 15.28 10.59
CA SER A 238 32.31 16.21 9.49
C SER A 238 31.12 15.69 8.70
N VAL A 239 30.13 16.55 8.52
CA VAL A 239 28.83 16.16 7.98
C VAL A 239 28.83 16.13 6.45
N SER A 240 29.54 17.07 5.84
CA SER A 240 29.67 17.21 4.39
C SER A 240 30.86 16.45 3.80
N ARG A 241 31.71 15.83 4.63
CA ARG A 241 32.96 15.20 4.17
C ARG A 241 33.16 13.81 4.74
N CYS A 242 33.40 12.85 3.85
CA CYS A 242 33.82 11.51 4.21
C CYS A 242 35.07 11.10 3.45
N THR A 243 35.86 10.21 4.04
CA THR A 243 36.97 9.55 3.35
C THR A 243 36.59 8.09 3.13
N LEU A 244 36.61 7.67 1.88
CA LEU A 244 36.53 6.26 1.51
C LEU A 244 37.92 5.65 1.48
N TYR A 245 38.00 4.41 1.94
CA TYR A 245 39.18 3.56 1.90
C TYR A 245 38.80 2.24 1.25
N TRP A 246 39.67 1.67 0.44
CA TRP A 246 39.46 0.36 -0.17
C TRP A 246 40.81 -0.30 -0.46
N ARG A 247 40.80 -1.56 -0.84
CA ARG A 247 41.97 -2.29 -1.34
C ARG A 247 41.73 -2.75 -2.76
N ASP A 248 42.79 -2.64 -3.55
CA ASP A 248 42.86 -3.02 -4.96
C ASP A 248 43.94 -4.10 -5.15
N GLU A 249 43.93 -4.75 -6.32
CA GLU A 249 45.08 -5.55 -6.76
C GLU A 249 46.30 -4.64 -7.05
N GLY A 250 47.51 -5.22 -7.04
CA GLY A 250 48.76 -4.47 -6.94
C GLY A 250 49.11 -3.60 -8.15
N LEU A 251 48.63 -3.97 -9.34
CA LEU A 251 48.88 -3.30 -10.61
C LEU A 251 47.79 -2.27 -10.97
N VAL A 252 46.75 -2.10 -10.15
CA VAL A 252 45.67 -1.11 -10.41
C VAL A 252 46.23 0.32 -10.46
N LEU A 253 45.92 1.05 -11.53
CA LEU A 253 46.35 2.44 -11.74
C LEU A 253 45.21 3.46 -11.68
N LEU A 254 44.00 3.04 -12.05
CA LEU A 254 42.82 3.91 -12.12
C LEU A 254 41.68 3.35 -11.29
N ASN A 255 40.98 4.24 -10.61
CA ASN A 255 39.76 3.95 -9.89
C ASN A 255 38.66 4.92 -10.35
N ARG A 256 37.43 4.44 -10.35
CA ARG A 256 36.24 5.28 -10.47
C ARG A 256 35.29 4.94 -9.35
N LEU A 257 34.77 5.97 -8.71
CA LEU A 257 33.82 5.89 -7.62
C LEU A 257 32.47 6.34 -8.14
N ARG A 258 31.41 5.68 -7.69
CA ARG A 258 30.06 6.21 -7.81
C ARG A 258 29.36 6.25 -6.46
N TYR A 259 28.55 7.28 -6.25
CA TYR A 259 27.75 7.42 -5.03
C TYR A 259 26.39 8.08 -5.29
N ARG A 260 25.40 7.79 -4.45
CA ARG A 260 24.08 8.42 -4.51
C ARG A 260 23.36 8.39 -3.15
N PRO A 261 22.44 9.32 -2.88
CA PRO A 261 21.47 9.16 -1.82
C PRO A 261 20.61 7.90 -2.07
N SER A 262 20.26 7.14 -1.02
CA SER A 262 19.44 5.93 -1.16
C SER A 262 18.08 6.15 -1.83
N ASN A 263 17.52 7.37 -1.72
CA ASN A 263 16.25 7.76 -2.34
C ASN A 263 16.40 8.30 -3.78
N SER A 264 17.61 8.39 -4.31
CA SER A 264 17.90 8.87 -5.66
C SER A 264 18.16 7.70 -6.61
N ARG A 265 17.70 7.81 -7.85
CA ARG A 265 18.09 6.87 -8.93
C ARG A 265 19.39 7.27 -9.61
N LEU A 266 19.75 8.56 -9.55
CA LEU A 266 20.90 9.13 -10.24
C LEU A 266 22.20 8.93 -9.45
N TRP A 267 23.23 8.45 -10.14
CA TRP A 267 24.58 8.26 -9.60
C TRP A 267 25.46 9.47 -9.89
N ASN A 268 26.19 9.92 -8.87
CA ASN A 268 27.32 10.83 -9.05
C ASN A 268 28.58 10.02 -9.31
N MET A 269 29.30 10.35 -10.38
CA MET A 269 30.52 9.67 -10.79
C MET A 269 31.74 10.52 -10.47
N VAL A 270 32.77 9.92 -9.90
CA VAL A 270 34.06 10.56 -9.62
C VAL A 270 35.18 9.69 -10.16
N ASN A 271 35.96 10.25 -11.08
CA ASN A 271 37.16 9.58 -11.58
C ASN A 271 38.31 9.84 -10.61
N VAL A 272 38.80 8.79 -9.96
CA VAL A 272 39.84 8.85 -8.96
C VAL A 272 41.14 8.31 -9.54
N THR A 273 41.96 9.20 -10.08
CA THR A 273 43.32 8.86 -10.54
C THR A 273 44.29 8.88 -9.36
N LYS A 274 45.16 7.86 -9.24
CA LYS A 274 46.29 7.79 -8.27
C LYS A 274 45.94 7.65 -6.78
N ALA A 275 44.68 7.41 -6.40
CA ALA A 275 44.35 7.07 -5.03
C ALA A 275 44.83 5.64 -4.70
N LYS A 276 45.85 5.50 -3.86
CA LYS A 276 46.26 4.22 -3.24
C LYS A 276 45.18 3.71 -2.27
N GLY A 277 43.98 3.40 -2.77
CA GLY A 277 42.87 2.91 -1.95
C GLY A 277 42.24 3.97 -1.03
N ARG A 278 42.26 5.27 -1.40
CA ARG A 278 41.72 6.36 -0.56
C ARG A 278 41.20 7.56 -1.36
N HIS A 279 39.98 8.01 -1.09
CA HIS A 279 39.43 9.24 -1.68
C HIS A 279 38.57 10.03 -0.69
N ASP A 280 38.67 11.36 -0.75
CA ASP A 280 37.86 12.28 0.06
C ASP A 280 36.71 12.82 -0.77
N LEU A 281 35.47 12.61 -0.32
CA LEU A 281 34.27 13.20 -0.88
C LEU A 281 33.84 14.42 -0.07
N LEU A 282 33.35 15.44 -0.76
CA LEU A 282 32.87 16.70 -0.22
C LEU A 282 31.40 16.90 -0.58
N ASP A 283 30.78 17.94 0.01
CA ASP A 283 29.43 18.41 -0.31
C ASP A 283 28.31 17.37 -0.14
N LEU A 284 28.50 16.44 0.81
CA LEU A 284 27.44 15.50 1.20
C LEU A 284 26.37 16.20 2.03
N LYS A 285 25.13 15.72 1.91
CA LYS A 285 24.01 16.22 2.71
C LYS A 285 24.04 15.63 4.12
N PRO A 286 23.67 16.41 5.15
CA PRO A 286 23.54 15.94 6.53
C PRO A 286 22.46 14.87 6.66
N PHE A 287 22.63 13.97 7.64
CA PHE A 287 21.67 12.93 8.01
C PHE A 287 21.05 12.17 6.83
N THR A 288 21.84 11.93 5.78
CA THR A 288 21.40 11.31 4.53
C THR A 288 22.14 9.99 4.35
N GLU A 289 21.39 8.93 4.04
CA GLU A 289 21.97 7.63 3.71
C GLU A 289 22.46 7.63 2.27
N TYR A 290 23.72 7.23 2.08
CA TYR A 290 24.38 7.12 0.78
C TYR A 290 24.81 5.68 0.50
N GLU A 291 24.78 5.33 -0.77
CA GLU A 291 25.33 4.11 -1.34
C GLU A 291 26.60 4.42 -2.13
N PHE A 292 27.68 3.66 -1.93
CA PHE A 292 28.97 3.85 -2.56
C PHE A 292 29.45 2.56 -3.25
N GLN A 293 30.03 2.70 -4.45
CA GLN A 293 30.67 1.60 -5.18
C GLN A 293 31.92 2.08 -5.91
N ILE A 294 32.88 1.17 -6.07
CA ILE A 294 34.18 1.44 -6.68
C ILE A 294 34.44 0.40 -7.76
N SER A 295 35.09 0.82 -8.84
CA SER A 295 35.54 -0.03 -9.94
C SER A 295 36.95 0.39 -10.33
N SER A 296 37.77 -0.59 -10.69
CA SER A 296 39.21 -0.41 -10.89
C SER A 296 39.62 -0.81 -12.30
N LYS A 297 40.75 -0.25 -12.75
CA LYS A 297 41.35 -0.57 -14.03
C LYS A 297 42.87 -0.58 -13.90
N LEU A 298 43.46 -1.65 -14.43
CA LEU A 298 44.89 -1.94 -14.32
C LEU A 298 45.75 -0.99 -15.16
N HIS A 299 45.23 -0.52 -16.30
CA HIS A 299 45.98 0.32 -17.21
C HIS A 299 45.20 1.58 -17.65
N LEU A 300 45.91 2.65 -18.03
CA LEU A 300 45.27 3.92 -18.37
C LEU A 300 44.36 3.82 -19.60
N TYR A 301 44.88 3.22 -20.68
CA TYR A 301 44.19 3.18 -21.98
C TYR A 301 43.80 1.77 -22.45
N LYS A 302 44.38 0.72 -21.86
CA LYS A 302 44.11 -0.69 -22.22
C LYS A 302 43.32 -1.41 -21.15
N GLY A 303 42.73 -2.56 -21.51
CA GLY A 303 42.01 -3.41 -20.59
C GLY A 303 40.61 -2.90 -20.24
N SER A 304 39.89 -3.73 -19.50
CA SER A 304 38.51 -3.47 -19.08
C SER A 304 38.46 -3.05 -17.61
N TRP A 305 37.38 -2.38 -17.23
CA TRP A 305 37.08 -2.09 -15.82
C TRP A 305 36.66 -3.37 -15.10
N SER A 306 37.03 -3.50 -13.83
CA SER A 306 36.45 -4.50 -12.94
C SER A 306 34.93 -4.37 -12.91
N ASP A 307 34.26 -5.43 -12.45
CA ASP A 307 32.89 -5.26 -11.96
C ASP A 307 32.87 -4.21 -10.82
N TRP A 308 31.69 -3.65 -10.56
CA TRP A 308 31.52 -2.76 -9.40
C TRP A 308 31.66 -3.59 -8.13
N SER A 309 32.29 -2.99 -7.12
CA SER A 309 32.34 -3.56 -5.79
C SER A 309 30.95 -3.77 -5.19
N GLU A 310 30.91 -4.58 -4.12
CA GLU A 310 29.77 -4.62 -3.23
C GLU A 310 29.37 -3.21 -2.75
N SER A 311 28.07 -2.97 -2.61
CA SER A 311 27.55 -1.68 -2.20
C SER A 311 27.82 -1.42 -0.72
N LEU A 312 28.54 -0.34 -0.41
CA LEU A 312 28.67 0.16 0.95
C LEU A 312 27.58 1.20 1.22
N ARG A 313 26.76 0.96 2.25
CA ARG A 313 25.79 1.95 2.74
C ARG A 313 26.29 2.61 4.01
N ALA A 314 26.18 3.93 4.06
CA ALA A 314 26.52 4.70 5.25
C ALA A 314 25.70 5.99 5.34
N GLN A 315 25.32 6.35 6.55
CA GLN A 315 24.61 7.59 6.84
C GLN A 315 25.60 8.67 7.27
N THR A 316 25.46 9.87 6.70
CA THR A 316 26.18 11.05 7.18
C THR A 316 25.71 11.44 8.58
N PRO A 317 26.59 11.99 9.44
CA PRO A 317 26.19 12.44 10.77
C PRO A 317 25.09 13.51 10.76
N GLU A 318 24.40 13.67 11.89
CA GLU A 318 23.50 14.80 12.11
C GLU A 318 24.26 16.13 12.18
N GLU A 319 23.56 17.22 11.87
CA GLU A 319 24.01 18.60 12.04
C GLU A 319 22.88 19.44 12.63
N GLU A 320 23.19 20.61 13.18
CA GLU A 320 22.17 21.50 13.74
C GLU A 320 21.08 21.82 12.71
N PRO A 321 19.78 21.77 13.07
CA PRO A 321 18.70 22.05 12.15
C PRO A 321 18.81 23.47 11.60
N THR A 322 18.41 23.66 10.35
CA THR A 322 18.39 24.96 9.67
C THR A 322 16.99 25.28 9.20
N GLY A 323 16.67 26.57 9.06
CA GLY A 323 15.33 27.02 8.70
C GLY A 323 14.51 27.43 9.92
N MET A 324 13.24 27.73 9.68
CA MET A 324 12.29 28.21 10.67
C MET A 324 11.03 27.35 10.61
N LEU A 325 10.46 27.03 11.78
CA LEU A 325 9.19 26.30 11.85
C LEU A 325 8.06 27.15 11.28
N ASP A 326 7.15 26.54 10.53
CA ASP A 326 5.86 27.15 10.20
C ASP A 326 4.97 27.01 11.44
N VAL A 327 4.82 28.12 12.18
CA VAL A 327 4.07 28.19 13.44
C VAL A 327 2.77 28.96 13.20
N TRP A 328 1.68 28.50 13.79
CA TRP A 328 0.41 29.23 13.84
C TRP A 328 -0.26 29.09 15.21
N TYR A 329 -1.29 29.91 15.47
CA TYR A 329 -1.93 29.93 16.78
C TYR A 329 -3.42 30.23 16.69
N MET A 330 -4.16 29.79 17.70
CA MET A 330 -5.56 30.12 17.91
C MET A 330 -5.80 30.64 19.33
N LYS A 331 -6.81 31.50 19.47
CA LYS A 331 -7.22 32.10 20.75
C LYS A 331 -8.64 31.66 21.09
N ARG A 332 -8.87 31.30 22.35
CA ARG A 332 -10.20 31.04 22.90
C ARG A 332 -10.43 31.91 24.13
N HIS A 333 -11.52 32.68 24.12
CA HIS A 333 -11.93 33.46 25.28
C HIS A 333 -12.38 32.52 26.41
N ILE A 334 -11.86 32.72 27.62
CA ILE A 334 -12.30 32.02 28.82
C ILE A 334 -13.16 32.97 29.66
N ASP A 335 -12.56 34.10 30.09
CA ASP A 335 -13.21 35.14 30.87
C ASP A 335 -12.60 36.52 30.56
N TYR A 336 -13.09 37.57 31.21
CA TYR A 336 -12.64 38.95 30.98
C TYR A 336 -11.13 39.17 31.18
N SER A 337 -10.49 38.35 32.01
CA SER A 337 -9.07 38.48 32.37
C SER A 337 -8.16 37.47 31.65
N ARG A 338 -8.68 36.29 31.27
CA ARG A 338 -7.91 35.15 30.78
C ARG A 338 -8.35 34.72 29.38
N GLN A 339 -7.36 34.25 28.62
CA GLN A 339 -7.56 33.64 27.32
C GLN A 339 -6.67 32.39 27.19
N GLN A 340 -7.18 31.37 26.49
CA GLN A 340 -6.40 30.21 26.10
C GLN A 340 -5.74 30.45 24.76
N ILE A 341 -4.45 30.12 24.66
CA ILE A 341 -3.70 30.10 23.42
C ILE A 341 -3.26 28.68 23.15
N SER A 342 -3.57 28.22 21.94
CA SER A 342 -3.04 26.96 21.41
C SER A 342 -2.14 27.27 20.23
N LEU A 343 -0.89 26.84 20.34
CA LEU A 343 0.15 26.94 19.33
C LEU A 343 0.25 25.63 18.57
N PHE A 344 0.50 25.73 17.27
CA PHE A 344 0.69 24.61 16.37
C PHE A 344 1.87 24.90 15.44
N TRP A 345 2.61 23.87 15.06
CA TRP A 345 3.65 24.02 14.06
C TRP A 345 3.84 22.77 13.21
N LYS A 346 4.28 22.96 11.96
CA LYS A 346 4.62 21.85 11.07
C LYS A 346 6.05 21.37 11.36
N ASN A 347 6.30 20.07 11.18
CA ASN A 347 7.65 19.52 11.28
C ASN A 347 8.57 20.14 10.20
N LEU A 348 9.85 20.33 10.52
CA LEU A 348 10.84 20.71 9.51
C LEU A 348 10.95 19.62 8.44
N SER A 349 11.25 20.02 7.20
CA SER A 349 11.57 19.04 6.14
C SER A 349 12.81 18.23 6.53
N VAL A 350 12.98 17.03 5.96
CA VAL A 350 14.15 16.17 6.25
C VAL A 350 15.47 16.91 6.00
N SER A 351 15.53 17.75 4.96
CA SER A 351 16.68 18.60 4.64
C SER A 351 16.95 19.70 5.65
N GLU A 352 15.90 20.27 6.25
CA GLU A 352 16.01 21.34 7.26
C GLU A 352 16.29 20.79 8.65
N ALA A 353 15.69 19.64 8.99
CA ALA A 353 15.89 18.98 10.27
C ALA A 353 17.33 18.51 10.49
N ARG A 354 18.03 18.13 9.39
CA ARG A 354 19.45 17.71 9.37
C ARG A 354 19.78 16.65 10.43
N GLY A 355 18.78 15.86 10.83
CA GLY A 355 18.82 14.97 11.97
C GLY A 355 17.41 14.62 12.44
N LYS A 356 17.31 13.74 13.44
CA LYS A 356 16.03 13.45 14.09
C LYS A 356 15.69 14.54 15.10
N ILE A 357 14.58 15.26 14.89
CA ILE A 357 14.08 16.22 15.87
C ILE A 357 13.64 15.45 17.14
N LEU A 358 14.23 15.81 18.27
CA LEU A 358 14.01 15.17 19.57
C LEU A 358 12.93 15.90 20.37
N HIS A 359 12.93 17.23 20.33
CA HIS A 359 11.96 18.06 21.05
C HIS A 359 11.85 19.46 20.43
N TYR A 360 10.80 20.18 20.85
CA TYR A 360 10.56 21.59 20.53
C TYR A 360 10.66 22.43 21.80
N GLN A 361 11.34 23.56 21.70
CA GLN A 361 11.42 24.55 22.77
C GLN A 361 10.46 25.70 22.46
N VAL A 362 9.48 25.90 23.34
CA VAL A 362 8.47 26.95 23.24
C VAL A 362 8.75 27.97 24.31
N THR A 363 8.84 29.24 23.92
CA THR A 363 9.01 30.37 24.84
C THR A 363 7.87 31.35 24.62
N LEU A 364 7.26 31.81 25.71
CA LEU A 364 6.19 32.79 25.72
C LEU A 364 6.62 33.95 26.61
N GLN A 365 6.66 35.16 26.05
CA GLN A 365 7.22 36.34 26.70
C GLN A 365 6.24 37.52 26.60
N GLU A 366 6.02 38.21 27.72
CA GLU A 366 5.28 39.47 27.75
C GLU A 366 6.19 40.66 27.40
N LEU A 367 5.83 41.41 26.36
CA LEU A 367 6.62 42.53 25.82
C LEU A 367 6.57 43.77 26.71
N THR A 368 5.43 44.06 27.35
CA THR A 368 5.19 45.30 28.13
C THR A 368 5.67 45.25 29.57
N GLY A 369 5.94 44.05 30.14
CA GLY A 369 6.24 43.85 31.56
C GLY A 369 7.59 43.20 31.89
N GLY A 370 8.33 42.72 30.88
CA GLY A 370 9.72 42.23 31.00
C GLY A 370 10.00 41.02 31.91
N LYS A 371 9.01 40.51 32.68
CA LYS A 371 9.25 39.48 33.71
C LYS A 371 8.49 38.16 33.51
N ALA A 372 7.35 38.14 32.83
CA ALA A 372 6.62 36.90 32.59
C ALA A 372 7.18 36.18 31.36
N MET A 373 8.09 35.24 31.58
CA MET A 373 8.59 34.31 30.56
C MET A 373 8.25 32.87 30.98
N THR A 374 7.43 32.19 30.19
CA THR A 374 7.16 30.76 30.35
C THR A 374 7.92 30.00 29.27
N GLN A 375 8.68 28.99 29.66
CA GLN A 375 9.33 28.07 28.72
C GLN A 375 8.76 26.67 28.89
N ASN A 376 8.58 25.96 27.79
CA ASN A 376 8.21 24.55 27.82
C ASN A 376 8.99 23.76 26.76
N ILE A 377 9.24 22.49 27.06
CA ILE A 377 9.85 21.54 26.14
C ILE A 377 8.84 20.43 25.89
N THR A 378 8.47 20.22 24.63
CA THR A 378 7.48 19.22 24.22
C THR A 378 8.00 18.39 23.05
N GLY A 379 7.68 17.10 23.02
CA GLY A 379 7.89 16.24 21.84
C GLY A 379 6.78 16.37 20.80
N HIS A 380 5.67 17.03 21.13
CA HIS A 380 4.50 17.19 20.26
C HIS A 380 4.59 18.45 19.40
N THR A 381 3.83 18.50 18.31
CA THR A 381 3.73 19.64 17.37
C THR A 381 2.69 20.68 17.77
N SER A 382 2.22 20.62 19.02
CA SER A 382 1.27 21.58 19.58
C SER A 382 1.53 21.81 21.06
N TRP A 383 1.15 22.99 21.53
CA TRP A 383 1.19 23.34 22.95
C TRP A 383 0.09 24.34 23.29
N THR A 384 -0.56 24.17 24.44
CA THR A 384 -1.66 25.02 24.88
C THR A 384 -1.39 25.59 26.27
N THR A 385 -1.72 26.86 26.46
CA THR A 385 -1.55 27.57 27.74
C THR A 385 -2.63 28.62 27.95
N VAL A 386 -2.78 29.09 29.19
CA VAL A 386 -3.68 30.18 29.55
C VAL A 386 -2.86 31.40 29.94
N ILE A 387 -3.17 32.54 29.33
CA ILE A 387 -2.49 33.81 29.59
C ILE A 387 -3.47 34.96 29.89
N PRO A 388 -3.01 36.04 30.53
CA PRO A 388 -3.75 37.29 30.64
C PRO A 388 -4.13 37.90 29.28
N ARG A 389 -5.33 38.49 29.20
CA ARG A 389 -5.84 39.15 27.99
C ARG A 389 -5.20 40.53 27.71
N THR A 390 -4.77 41.24 28.75
CA THR A 390 -4.29 42.63 28.67
C THR A 390 -2.84 42.79 28.22
N GLY A 391 -2.02 41.72 28.29
CA GLY A 391 -0.61 41.78 27.92
C GLY A 391 -0.36 41.64 26.42
N ASN A 392 0.72 42.24 25.93
CA ASN A 392 1.25 41.99 24.59
C ASN A 392 2.22 40.82 24.66
N TRP A 393 1.86 39.68 24.07
CA TRP A 393 2.63 38.45 24.18
C TRP A 393 3.34 38.12 22.86
N ALA A 394 4.57 37.65 22.95
CA ALA A 394 5.32 37.08 21.84
C ALA A 394 5.68 35.64 22.15
N VAL A 395 5.60 34.80 21.13
CA VAL A 395 5.98 33.39 21.20
C VAL A 395 7.21 33.17 20.34
N ALA A 396 8.14 32.35 20.81
CA ALA A 396 9.21 31.81 19.98
C ALA A 396 9.26 30.28 20.09
N VAL A 397 9.28 29.59 18.95
CA VAL A 397 9.36 28.12 18.86
C VAL A 397 10.60 27.72 18.06
N SER A 398 11.41 26.81 18.60
CA SER A 398 12.54 26.20 17.90
C SER A 398 12.47 24.67 17.98
N ALA A 399 13.03 24.00 16.97
CA ALA A 399 13.18 22.55 16.93
C ALA A 399 14.61 22.15 17.28
N ALA A 400 14.81 21.10 18.07
CA ALA A 400 16.13 20.65 18.48
C ALA A 400 16.39 19.19 18.10
N ASN A 401 17.61 18.90 17.64
CA ASN A 401 18.12 17.55 17.42
C ASN A 401 19.34 17.28 18.32
N SER A 402 20.10 16.20 18.08
CA SER A 402 21.25 15.86 18.93
C SER A 402 22.44 16.84 18.85
N LYS A 403 22.44 17.75 17.86
CA LYS A 403 23.55 18.68 17.58
C LYS A 403 23.28 20.12 17.95
N GLY A 404 22.02 20.53 18.00
CA GLY A 404 21.67 21.92 18.29
C GLY A 404 20.19 22.20 18.06
N SER A 405 19.87 23.48 17.93
CA SER A 405 18.49 23.96 17.74
C SER A 405 18.36 24.82 16.48
N SER A 406 17.22 24.75 15.82
CA SER A 406 16.89 25.66 14.74
C SER A 406 16.83 27.10 15.24
N LEU A 407 16.89 28.05 14.30
CA LEU A 407 16.51 29.43 14.61
C LEU A 407 15.06 29.47 15.11
N PRO A 408 14.76 30.30 16.12
CA PRO A 408 13.42 30.37 16.69
C PRO A 408 12.47 31.16 15.77
N THR A 409 11.33 30.57 15.43
CA THR A 409 10.23 31.29 14.77
C THR A 409 9.49 32.15 15.79
N ARG A 410 9.49 33.47 15.59
CA ARG A 410 8.85 34.44 16.48
C ARG A 410 7.51 34.91 15.93
N ILE A 411 6.47 34.91 16.76
CA ILE A 411 5.12 35.38 16.41
C ILE A 411 4.57 36.27 17.53
N ASN A 412 4.06 37.44 17.17
CA ASN A 412 3.34 38.33 18.09
C ASN A 412 1.88 37.88 18.19
N ILE A 413 1.41 37.65 19.41
CA ILE A 413 0.03 37.26 19.69
C ILE A 413 -0.85 38.52 19.64
N MET A 414 -1.57 38.67 18.54
CA MET A 414 -2.44 39.82 18.30
C MET A 414 -3.90 39.42 18.20
N ASN A 415 -4.80 40.40 18.29
CA ASN A 415 -6.21 40.22 17.96
C ASN A 415 -6.47 40.58 16.49
N LEU A 416 -6.24 39.61 15.61
CA LEU A 416 -6.28 39.80 14.15
C LEU A 416 -7.68 40.08 13.59
N CYS A 417 -8.76 39.81 14.35
CA CYS A 417 -10.13 39.90 13.84
C CYS A 417 -10.95 41.07 14.43
N GLU A 418 -10.54 41.67 15.56
CA GLU A 418 -11.29 42.80 16.16
C GLU A 418 -11.06 44.11 15.39
N ALA A 419 -9.83 44.37 14.95
CA ALA A 419 -9.51 45.55 14.16
C ALA A 419 -9.62 45.21 12.67
N GLY A 420 -10.82 45.34 12.08
CA GLY A 420 -11.10 45.08 10.66
C GLY A 420 -10.37 45.98 9.64
N LEU A 421 -9.25 46.58 10.02
CA LEU A 421 -8.44 47.51 9.21
C LEU A 421 -7.85 46.85 7.96
N LEU A 422 -7.37 45.61 8.07
CA LEU A 422 -6.73 44.86 6.98
C LEU A 422 -7.52 43.62 6.55
N ALA A 423 -8.83 43.54 6.84
CA ALA A 423 -9.62 42.36 6.51
C ALA A 423 -9.68 42.13 4.98
N PRO A 424 -9.33 40.93 4.49
CA PRO A 424 -9.54 40.55 3.09
C PRO A 424 -11.00 40.70 2.68
N ARG A 425 -11.25 41.07 1.42
CA ARG A 425 -12.59 41.28 0.88
C ARG A 425 -13.00 40.15 -0.04
N GLN A 426 -14.31 39.99 -0.25
CA GLN A 426 -14.88 39.01 -1.20
C GLN A 426 -14.24 37.62 -1.07
N VAL A 427 -14.15 37.11 0.15
CA VAL A 427 -13.63 35.76 0.38
C VAL A 427 -14.68 34.74 -0.10
N SER A 428 -14.29 33.88 -1.02
CA SER A 428 -15.09 32.77 -1.52
C SER A 428 -14.32 31.45 -1.43
N ALA A 429 -15.05 30.35 -1.28
CA ALA A 429 -14.51 29.00 -1.20
C ALA A 429 -15.32 28.10 -2.16
N ASN A 430 -14.67 27.65 -3.24
CA ASN A 430 -15.27 26.85 -4.29
C ASN A 430 -14.63 25.46 -4.34
N SER A 431 -15.41 24.44 -4.69
CA SER A 431 -14.89 23.10 -4.95
C SER A 431 -14.07 23.08 -6.24
N GLU A 432 -12.87 22.48 -6.19
CA GLU A 432 -12.02 22.29 -7.37
C GLU A 432 -11.43 20.87 -7.37
N GLY A 433 -11.89 20.02 -8.30
CA GLY A 433 -11.46 18.61 -8.36
C GLY A 433 -12.17 17.71 -7.33
N MET A 434 -11.55 16.57 -6.98
CA MET A 434 -12.22 15.56 -6.15
C MET A 434 -12.24 15.88 -4.65
N ASP A 435 -11.17 16.42 -4.08
CA ASP A 435 -11.04 16.63 -2.63
C ASP A 435 -10.35 17.96 -2.28
N ASN A 436 -10.44 18.98 -3.15
CA ASN A 436 -9.82 20.28 -2.90
C ASN A 436 -10.85 21.42 -2.83
N ILE A 437 -10.47 22.47 -2.11
CA ILE A 437 -11.24 23.71 -1.98
C ILE A 437 -10.34 24.87 -2.43
N LEU A 438 -10.75 25.56 -3.50
CA LEU A 438 -10.12 26.79 -3.94
C LEU A 438 -10.69 27.96 -3.16
N VAL A 439 -9.85 28.59 -2.34
CA VAL A 439 -10.19 29.80 -1.59
C VAL A 439 -9.63 30.99 -2.34
N THR A 440 -10.48 31.97 -2.64
CA THR A 440 -10.10 33.21 -3.31
C THR A 440 -10.56 34.40 -2.49
N TRP A 441 -9.79 35.48 -2.53
CA TRP A 441 -10.12 36.73 -1.86
C TRP A 441 -9.61 37.92 -2.66
N GLN A 442 -10.00 39.10 -2.24
CA GLN A 442 -9.46 40.36 -2.69
C GLN A 442 -8.67 41.01 -1.55
N PRO A 443 -7.58 41.75 -1.87
CA PRO A 443 -6.84 42.51 -0.87
C PRO A 443 -7.71 43.49 -0.07
N PRO A 444 -7.29 43.85 1.15
CA PRO A 444 -7.98 44.86 1.93
C PRO A 444 -8.07 46.18 1.17
N ARG A 445 -9.17 46.92 1.40
CA ARG A 445 -9.40 48.22 0.73
C ARG A 445 -8.39 49.27 1.21
N LYS A 446 -8.01 49.19 2.48
CA LYS A 446 -7.06 50.08 3.13
C LYS A 446 -5.67 49.46 3.00
N ASP A 447 -4.76 50.21 2.39
CA ASP A 447 -3.33 49.89 2.30
C ASP A 447 -3.00 48.45 1.85
N PRO A 448 -3.43 48.05 0.63
CA PRO A 448 -3.17 46.69 0.14
C PRO A 448 -1.68 46.36 0.03
N SER A 449 -0.83 47.38 -0.16
CA SER A 449 0.62 47.24 -0.28
C SER A 449 1.32 46.99 1.06
N ALA A 450 0.65 47.25 2.19
CA ALA A 450 1.20 46.96 3.51
C ALA A 450 1.16 45.47 3.87
N VAL A 451 0.30 44.67 3.23
CA VAL A 451 0.19 43.24 3.53
C VAL A 451 1.49 42.52 3.16
N GLN A 452 2.09 41.84 4.13
CA GLN A 452 3.34 41.10 3.97
C GLN A 452 3.09 39.62 3.69
N GLU A 453 2.02 39.05 4.26
CA GLU A 453 1.62 37.67 4.03
C GLU A 453 0.13 37.48 4.28
N TYR A 454 -0.44 36.42 3.70
CA TYR A 454 -1.76 35.93 4.10
C TYR A 454 -1.64 34.55 4.74
N VAL A 455 -2.56 34.25 5.64
CA VAL A 455 -2.70 32.91 6.23
C VAL A 455 -4.12 32.44 6.05
N VAL A 456 -4.28 31.29 5.40
CA VAL A 456 -5.56 30.61 5.23
C VAL A 456 -5.63 29.51 6.26
N GLU A 457 -6.54 29.62 7.21
CA GLU A 457 -6.81 28.67 8.27
C GLU A 457 -8.12 27.93 7.95
N TRP A 458 -8.17 26.62 8.19
CA TRP A 458 -9.41 25.85 8.05
C TRP A 458 -9.54 24.77 9.12
N ARG A 459 -10.80 24.49 9.48
CA ARG A 459 -11.18 23.44 10.44
C ARG A 459 -12.56 22.91 10.15
N GLU A 460 -12.82 21.66 10.53
CA GLU A 460 -14.15 21.06 10.44
C GLU A 460 -15.13 21.81 11.36
N LEU A 461 -16.28 22.23 10.83
CA LEU A 461 -17.28 22.98 11.58
C LEU A 461 -17.99 22.06 12.59
N HIS A 462 -17.64 22.18 13.88
CA HIS A 462 -18.25 21.40 14.96
C HIS A 462 -19.28 22.25 15.74
N PRO A 463 -20.56 21.81 15.82
CA PRO A 463 -21.59 22.52 16.60
C PRO A 463 -21.33 22.55 18.12
N GLY A 464 -20.51 21.61 18.64
CA GLY A 464 -20.38 21.34 20.08
C GLY A 464 -19.18 21.98 20.80
N GLY A 465 -18.33 22.77 20.11
CA GLY A 465 -17.30 23.61 20.73
C GLY A 465 -16.13 22.94 21.50
N ASP A 466 -16.19 21.64 21.82
CA ASP A 466 -15.31 21.03 22.84
C ASP A 466 -14.31 19.98 22.31
N THR A 467 -14.30 19.66 21.02
CA THR A 467 -13.27 18.78 20.46
C THR A 467 -12.03 19.57 20.08
N GLN A 468 -10.86 19.05 20.43
CA GLN A 468 -9.55 19.47 19.94
C GLN A 468 -9.49 19.19 18.42
N VAL A 469 -10.21 19.97 17.62
CA VAL A 469 -10.22 19.81 16.16
C VAL A 469 -8.83 20.16 15.64
N PRO A 470 -8.17 19.30 14.86
CA PRO A 470 -6.87 19.60 14.29
C PRO A 470 -6.96 20.85 13.41
N LEU A 471 -6.22 21.89 13.79
CA LEU A 471 -6.12 23.14 13.06
C LEU A 471 -5.19 22.95 11.87
N ASN A 472 -5.63 23.40 10.69
CA ASN A 472 -4.79 23.41 9.51
C ASN A 472 -4.66 24.83 8.99
N TRP A 473 -3.50 25.14 8.43
CA TRP A 473 -3.24 26.45 7.85
C TRP A 473 -2.23 26.37 6.71
N LEU A 474 -2.28 27.39 5.87
CA LEU A 474 -1.37 27.61 4.74
C LEU A 474 -0.98 29.09 4.71
N ARG A 475 0.32 29.36 4.64
CA ARG A 475 0.84 30.71 4.40
C ARG A 475 0.93 30.96 2.89
N SER A 476 0.45 32.12 2.44
CA SER A 476 0.61 32.56 1.06
C SER A 476 1.33 33.90 0.98
N ARG A 477 2.06 34.06 -0.13
CA ARG A 477 2.80 35.29 -0.44
C ARG A 477 1.83 36.46 -0.65
N PRO A 478 2.25 37.72 -0.45
CA PRO A 478 1.33 38.87 -0.42
C PRO A 478 0.67 39.16 -1.78
N TYR A 479 1.26 38.70 -2.88
CA TYR A 479 0.68 38.82 -4.22
C TYR A 479 -0.25 37.65 -4.60
N ASN A 480 -0.30 36.58 -3.80
CA ASN A 480 -1.18 35.44 -4.02
C ASN A 480 -2.51 35.68 -3.31
N VAL A 481 -3.55 36.00 -4.09
CA VAL A 481 -4.93 36.25 -3.62
C VAL A 481 -5.85 35.03 -3.74
N SER A 482 -5.24 33.85 -3.94
CA SER A 482 -5.90 32.56 -3.94
C SER A 482 -5.01 31.50 -3.29
N ALA A 483 -5.66 30.47 -2.74
CA ALA A 483 -5.02 29.31 -2.16
C ALA A 483 -5.85 28.06 -2.45
N LEU A 484 -5.20 27.01 -2.92
CA LEU A 484 -5.82 25.70 -3.06
C LEU A 484 -5.57 24.88 -1.79
N ILE A 485 -6.63 24.50 -1.11
CA ILE A 485 -6.57 23.61 0.04
C ILE A 485 -6.80 22.19 -0.45
N SER A 486 -5.74 21.37 -0.45
CA SER A 486 -5.78 19.96 -0.87
C SER A 486 -5.39 18.99 0.25
N GLU A 487 -4.89 19.49 1.38
CA GLU A 487 -4.45 18.68 2.51
C GLU A 487 -5.51 18.67 3.63
N ASN A 488 -5.71 17.50 4.25
CA ASN A 488 -6.64 17.31 5.37
C ASN A 488 -8.10 17.73 5.07
N ILE A 489 -8.53 17.57 3.82
CA ILE A 489 -9.92 17.77 3.37
C ILE A 489 -10.58 16.41 3.14
N LYS A 490 -11.80 16.27 3.68
CA LYS A 490 -12.67 15.13 3.44
C LYS A 490 -13.90 15.58 2.66
N SER A 491 -14.32 14.74 1.71
CA SER A 491 -15.57 14.92 0.98
C SER A 491 -16.78 15.02 1.92
N TYR A 492 -17.76 15.86 1.56
CA TYR A 492 -19.06 16.03 2.25
C TYR A 492 -19.02 16.63 3.66
N ILE A 493 -17.89 17.18 4.11
CA ILE A 493 -17.77 17.89 5.39
C ILE A 493 -17.73 19.41 5.13
N CYS A 494 -18.40 20.18 6.00
CA CYS A 494 -18.33 21.64 5.97
C CYS A 494 -17.15 22.15 6.81
N TYR A 495 -16.34 23.01 6.21
CA TYR A 495 -15.18 23.63 6.86
C TYR A 495 -15.45 25.12 7.12
N GLU A 496 -15.04 25.59 8.30
CA GLU A 496 -14.88 27.01 8.58
C GLU A 496 -13.49 27.44 8.11
N ILE A 497 -13.44 28.37 7.17
CA ILE A 497 -12.22 28.85 6.56
C ILE A 497 -12.05 30.32 6.93
N ARG A 498 -10.87 30.69 7.44
CA ARG A 498 -10.52 32.07 7.80
C ARG A 498 -9.29 32.50 7.04
N VAL A 499 -9.37 33.66 6.40
CA VAL A 499 -8.24 34.28 5.70
C VAL A 499 -7.79 35.48 6.50
N TYR A 500 -6.54 35.46 6.93
CA TYR A 500 -5.87 36.52 7.66
C TYR A 500 -4.92 37.27 6.72
N ALA A 501 -4.91 38.60 6.78
CA ALA A 501 -3.88 39.43 6.18
C ALA A 501 -3.00 39.99 7.30
N LEU A 502 -1.68 39.86 7.17
CA LEU A 502 -0.71 40.24 8.20
C LEU A 502 0.24 41.32 7.68
N SER A 503 0.51 42.33 8.51
CA SER A 503 1.44 43.43 8.24
C SER A 503 2.11 43.88 9.54
N GLY A 504 3.30 43.34 9.83
CA GLY A 504 3.99 43.61 11.10
C GLY A 504 3.09 43.34 12.31
N ASP A 505 2.79 44.39 13.08
CA ASP A 505 1.93 44.33 14.28
C ASP A 505 0.44 44.61 14.00
N GLN A 506 0.02 44.63 12.73
CA GLN A 506 -1.37 44.82 12.33
C GLN A 506 -1.86 43.62 11.51
N GLY A 507 -3.15 43.35 11.59
CA GLY A 507 -3.78 42.34 10.76
C GLY A 507 -5.28 42.50 10.68
N GLY A 508 -5.89 41.72 9.80
CA GLY A 508 -7.33 41.66 9.61
C GLY A 508 -7.73 40.27 9.14
N CYS A 509 -8.96 39.85 9.42
CA CYS A 509 -9.44 38.53 9.06
C CYS A 509 -10.82 38.56 8.41
N SER A 510 -11.13 37.57 7.56
CA SER A 510 -12.47 37.33 7.02
C SER A 510 -12.74 35.82 6.97
N SER A 511 -13.98 35.42 7.26
CA SER A 511 -14.38 34.01 7.38
C SER A 511 -15.42 33.61 6.34
N ILE A 512 -15.28 32.40 5.79
CA ILE A 512 -16.24 31.79 4.86
C ILE A 512 -16.45 30.31 5.23
N LEU A 513 -17.58 29.74 4.80
CA LEU A 513 -17.81 28.29 4.89
C LEU A 513 -17.56 27.68 3.51
N GLY A 514 -16.97 26.49 3.47
CA GLY A 514 -16.70 25.80 2.21
C GLY A 514 -16.62 24.29 2.37
N ASN A 515 -16.83 23.57 1.28
CA ASN A 515 -16.71 22.12 1.21
C ASN A 515 -16.21 21.69 -0.18
N SER A 516 -15.54 20.53 -0.24
CA SER A 516 -15.04 19.98 -1.51
C SER A 516 -16.15 19.31 -2.32
N LYS A 517 -17.11 18.66 -1.66
CA LYS A 517 -18.30 18.08 -2.27
C LYS A 517 -19.51 18.29 -1.38
N HIS A 518 -20.70 18.29 -1.97
CA HIS A 518 -21.97 18.35 -1.25
C HIS A 518 -22.98 17.36 -1.82
N LYS A 519 -23.83 16.84 -0.94
CA LYS A 519 -25.11 16.18 -1.27
C LYS A 519 -26.21 16.86 -0.48
N ALA A 520 -27.47 16.54 -0.81
CA ALA A 520 -28.57 16.85 0.08
C ALA A 520 -28.30 16.21 1.47
N PRO A 521 -28.65 16.87 2.58
CA PRO A 521 -28.50 16.27 3.90
C PRO A 521 -29.29 14.96 4.00
N LEU A 522 -28.77 13.99 4.74
CA LEU A 522 -29.39 12.67 4.87
C LEU A 522 -30.73 12.72 5.61
N SER A 523 -30.91 13.70 6.49
CA SER A 523 -32.10 13.85 7.33
C SER A 523 -32.37 15.32 7.62
N GLY A 524 -33.65 15.66 7.75
CA GLY A 524 -34.09 16.98 8.21
C GLY A 524 -33.88 17.17 9.71
N PRO A 525 -33.87 18.43 10.20
CA PRO A 525 -33.69 18.71 11.62
C PRO A 525 -34.89 18.21 12.43
N HIS A 526 -34.62 17.76 13.66
CA HIS A 526 -35.64 17.21 14.54
C HIS A 526 -36.31 18.30 15.38
N ILE A 527 -37.62 18.48 15.25
CA ILE A 527 -38.42 19.42 16.05
C ILE A 527 -38.58 18.87 17.46
N ASN A 528 -37.95 19.55 18.43
CA ASN A 528 -38.00 19.18 19.85
C ASN A 528 -39.31 19.63 20.50
N ALA A 529 -39.64 20.91 20.33
CA ALA A 529 -40.71 21.57 21.05
C ALA A 529 -41.42 22.63 20.18
N ILE A 530 -42.73 22.76 20.41
CA ILE A 530 -43.58 23.83 19.87
C ILE A 530 -44.26 24.48 21.07
N THR A 531 -44.00 25.76 21.28
CA THR A 531 -44.54 26.53 22.41
C THR A 531 -45.41 27.67 21.89
N GLU A 532 -46.57 27.91 22.51
CA GLU A 532 -47.45 29.02 22.12
C GLU A 532 -47.02 30.31 22.84
N GLU A 533 -46.66 31.35 22.09
CA GLU A 533 -46.31 32.67 22.60
C GLU A 533 -47.23 33.75 22.01
N LYS A 534 -48.10 34.33 22.83
CA LYS A 534 -48.92 35.53 22.50
C LYS A 534 -49.64 35.45 21.12
N GLY A 535 -50.13 34.27 20.72
CA GLY A 535 -50.82 34.07 19.44
C GLY A 535 -49.92 33.71 18.25
N SER A 536 -48.62 33.50 18.49
CA SER A 536 -47.66 32.86 17.59
C SER A 536 -47.18 31.54 18.18
N ILE A 537 -46.54 30.70 17.36
CA ILE A 537 -45.88 29.50 17.86
C ILE A 537 -44.37 29.64 17.72
N LEU A 538 -43.62 29.25 18.73
CA LEU A 538 -42.16 29.17 18.69
C LEU A 538 -41.77 27.71 18.49
N ILE A 539 -41.13 27.42 17.37
CA ILE A 539 -40.65 26.08 17.02
C ILE A 539 -39.17 26.00 17.38
N SER A 540 -38.76 24.96 18.10
CA SER A 540 -37.36 24.71 18.47
C SER A 540 -36.90 23.33 18.00
N TRP A 541 -35.68 23.22 17.47
CA TRP A 541 -35.14 21.99 16.88
C TRP A 541 -33.68 21.69 17.26
N ASN A 542 -33.29 20.42 17.13
CA ASN A 542 -31.90 20.00 17.25
C ASN A 542 -31.11 20.30 15.97
N SER A 543 -29.83 20.64 16.13
CA SER A 543 -28.90 20.73 15.01
C SER A 543 -28.65 19.35 14.40
N ILE A 544 -28.56 19.29 13.07
CA ILE A 544 -28.26 18.05 12.34
C ILE A 544 -26.82 17.63 12.66
N PRO A 545 -26.56 16.36 13.00
CA PRO A 545 -25.20 15.84 13.21
C PRO A 545 -24.31 16.10 11.98
N VAL A 546 -23.04 16.46 12.19
CA VAL A 546 -22.11 16.88 11.11
C VAL A 546 -22.01 15.83 9.99
N GLN A 547 -22.04 14.55 10.36
CA GLN A 547 -21.95 13.42 9.44
C GLN A 547 -23.19 13.28 8.52
N GLU A 548 -24.34 13.81 8.93
CA GLU A 548 -25.60 13.76 8.19
C GLU A 548 -25.86 15.02 7.36
N GLN A 549 -25.13 16.11 7.61
CA GLN A 549 -25.30 17.37 6.87
C GLN A 549 -24.88 17.23 5.40
N MET A 550 -23.94 16.33 5.10
CA MET A 550 -23.41 16.05 3.76
C MET A 550 -22.92 17.30 3.00
N GLY A 551 -22.48 18.32 3.72
CA GLY A 551 -21.98 19.58 3.18
C GLY A 551 -22.34 20.78 4.05
N CYS A 552 -22.08 21.99 3.56
CA CYS A 552 -22.46 23.21 4.26
C CYS A 552 -23.96 23.49 4.11
N LEU A 553 -24.66 23.60 5.24
CA LEU A 553 -26.06 24.00 5.29
C LEU A 553 -26.21 25.49 4.95
N LEU A 554 -27.11 25.79 4.00
CA LEU A 554 -27.41 27.15 3.58
C LEU A 554 -28.62 27.69 4.34
N HIS A 555 -29.71 26.92 4.37
CA HIS A 555 -30.99 27.32 4.96
C HIS A 555 -31.68 26.13 5.65
N TYR A 556 -32.47 26.43 6.68
CA TYR A 556 -33.52 25.54 7.17
C TYR A 556 -34.86 25.97 6.57
N ARG A 557 -35.72 25.00 6.27
CA ARG A 557 -37.08 25.24 5.77
C ARG A 557 -38.09 24.65 6.75
N ILE A 558 -39.08 25.44 7.13
CA ILE A 558 -40.20 24.98 7.96
C ILE A 558 -41.45 24.94 7.10
N TYR A 559 -42.09 23.77 7.06
CA TYR A 559 -43.33 23.54 6.35
C TYR A 559 -44.47 23.36 7.34
N TRP A 560 -45.65 23.89 7.01
CA TRP A 560 -46.86 23.61 7.76
C TRP A 560 -48.10 23.59 6.86
N LYS A 561 -49.04 22.71 7.17
CA LYS A 561 -50.36 22.67 6.54
C LYS A 561 -51.40 22.21 7.55
N GLU A 562 -52.66 22.49 7.27
CA GLU A 562 -53.77 21.91 8.02
C GLU A 562 -53.83 20.39 7.76
N ARG A 563 -54.09 19.60 8.81
CA ARG A 563 -54.02 18.12 8.79
C ARG A 563 -54.80 17.50 7.63
N ASP A 564 -56.03 17.94 7.43
CA ASP A 564 -56.97 17.36 6.47
C ASP A 564 -57.05 18.15 5.15
N SER A 565 -56.12 19.09 4.94
CA SER A 565 -56.09 19.92 3.75
C SER A 565 -55.22 19.32 2.65
N ASN A 566 -55.78 19.24 1.43
CA ASN A 566 -55.04 18.89 0.21
C ASN A 566 -54.27 20.08 -0.39
N SER A 567 -54.25 21.23 0.31
CA SER A 567 -53.48 22.39 -0.13
C SER A 567 -51.97 22.15 -0.03
N GLN A 568 -51.21 22.88 -0.84
CA GLN A 568 -49.75 22.89 -0.71
C GLN A 568 -49.35 23.50 0.65
N PRO A 569 -48.33 22.93 1.32
CA PRO A 569 -47.89 23.45 2.60
C PRO A 569 -47.32 24.86 2.45
N GLN A 570 -47.57 25.69 3.44
CA GLN A 570 -46.88 26.97 3.58
C GLN A 570 -45.42 26.72 3.98
N LEU A 571 -44.53 27.60 3.55
CA LEU A 571 -43.07 27.46 3.73
C LEU A 571 -42.46 28.77 4.22
N CYS A 572 -41.53 28.67 5.16
CA CYS A 572 -40.62 29.74 5.55
C CYS A 572 -39.16 29.24 5.50
N GLU A 573 -38.26 30.07 4.98
CA GLU A 573 -36.82 29.78 4.91
C GLU A 573 -36.03 30.60 5.93
N ILE A 574 -35.10 29.95 6.61
CA ILE A 574 -34.30 30.54 7.68
C ILE A 574 -32.82 30.36 7.33
N PRO A 575 -32.05 31.44 7.14
CA PRO A 575 -30.62 31.34 6.90
C PRO A 575 -29.88 30.67 8.06
N TYR A 576 -29.05 29.67 7.76
CA TYR A 576 -28.35 28.88 8.77
C TYR A 576 -27.47 29.74 9.71
N ARG A 577 -26.83 30.79 9.18
CA ARG A 577 -25.98 31.71 9.97
C ARG A 577 -26.72 32.57 10.99
N VAL A 578 -28.05 32.68 10.89
CA VAL A 578 -28.86 33.59 11.72
C VAL A 578 -29.60 32.85 12.84
N SER A 579 -29.92 31.56 12.65
CA SER A 579 -30.87 30.86 13.52
C SER A 579 -30.29 30.43 14.86
N GLN A 580 -30.99 30.76 15.94
CA GLN A 580 -30.74 30.30 17.32
C GLN A 580 -31.39 28.94 17.63
N ASN A 581 -31.49 28.02 16.67
CA ASN A 581 -32.22 26.74 16.81
C ASN A 581 -33.73 26.89 17.13
N SER A 582 -34.29 28.09 17.01
CA SER A 582 -35.71 28.36 17.18
C SER A 582 -36.21 29.47 16.26
N HIS A 583 -37.48 29.40 15.85
CA HIS A 583 -38.11 30.42 15.00
C HIS A 583 -39.62 30.56 15.26
N PRO A 584 -40.15 31.79 15.32
CA PRO A 584 -41.59 32.02 15.50
C PRO A 584 -42.35 31.90 14.16
N ILE A 585 -43.50 31.24 14.16
CA ILE A 585 -44.47 31.27 13.07
C ILE A 585 -45.68 32.08 13.51
N ASN A 586 -45.99 33.11 12.73
CA ASN A 586 -47.10 34.02 12.95
C ASN A 586 -48.27 33.66 12.02
N SER A 587 -49.49 34.06 12.41
CA SER A 587 -50.70 33.99 11.56
C SER A 587 -51.32 32.61 11.35
N LEU A 588 -51.26 31.72 12.33
CA LEU A 588 -52.01 30.46 12.32
C LEU A 588 -53.45 30.65 12.84
N GLN A 589 -54.41 29.95 12.26
CA GLN A 589 -55.81 30.07 12.68
C GLN A 589 -56.07 29.33 14.00
N PRO A 590 -56.80 29.93 14.96
CA PRO A 590 -57.14 29.26 16.20
C PRO A 590 -58.05 28.05 15.96
N ARG A 591 -57.89 26.99 16.77
CA ARG A 591 -58.68 25.74 16.72
C ARG A 591 -58.54 24.93 15.42
N VAL A 592 -57.56 25.26 14.58
CA VAL A 592 -57.16 24.45 13.43
C VAL A 592 -55.94 23.63 13.84
N THR A 593 -55.92 22.34 13.48
CA THR A 593 -54.77 21.47 13.74
C THR A 593 -53.84 21.49 12.54
N TYR A 594 -52.62 21.95 12.77
CA TYR A 594 -51.56 22.00 11.77
C TYR A 594 -50.58 20.86 11.98
N VAL A 595 -50.07 20.32 10.87
CA VAL A 595 -48.95 19.39 10.82
C VAL A 595 -47.74 20.16 10.32
N LEU A 596 -46.64 20.10 11.07
CA LEU A 596 -45.40 20.81 10.79
C LEU A 596 -44.23 19.84 10.65
N TRP A 597 -43.33 20.13 9.71
CA TRP A 597 -42.06 19.42 9.57
C TRP A 597 -40.98 20.37 9.07
N MET A 598 -39.72 19.94 9.19
CA MET A 598 -38.58 20.73 8.77
C MET A 598 -37.67 19.95 7.82
N THR A 599 -36.98 20.68 6.95
CA THR A 599 -35.90 20.15 6.11
C THR A 599 -34.70 21.09 6.17
N ALA A 600 -33.57 20.62 5.66
CA ALA A 600 -32.36 21.42 5.51
C ALA A 600 -31.88 21.43 4.06
N LEU A 601 -31.31 22.55 3.64
CA LEU A 601 -30.89 22.79 2.27
C LEU A 601 -29.38 22.95 2.17
N THR A 602 -28.75 22.16 1.30
CA THR A 602 -27.36 22.37 0.84
C THR A 602 -27.37 22.85 -0.61
N ALA A 603 -26.19 23.18 -1.14
CA ALA A 603 -26.05 23.53 -2.57
C ALA A 603 -26.48 22.39 -3.52
N ALA A 604 -26.46 21.13 -3.07
CA ALA A 604 -26.86 19.97 -3.88
C ALA A 604 -28.36 19.68 -3.85
N GLY A 605 -29.09 20.14 -2.83
CA GLY A 605 -30.51 19.85 -2.70
C GLY A 605 -31.01 19.84 -1.27
N GLU A 606 -32.29 19.50 -1.14
CA GLU A 606 -33.04 19.48 0.11
C GLU A 606 -33.06 18.09 0.73
N SER A 607 -32.99 18.04 2.05
CA SER A 607 -33.08 16.79 2.82
C SER A 607 -34.47 16.17 2.75
N SER A 608 -34.58 14.91 3.18
CA SER A 608 -35.86 14.37 3.62
C SER A 608 -36.44 15.22 4.77
N HIS A 609 -37.77 15.20 4.91
CA HIS A 609 -38.42 15.82 6.06
C HIS A 609 -37.99 15.13 7.36
N GLY A 610 -37.76 15.95 8.38
CA GLY A 610 -37.60 15.49 9.76
C GLY A 610 -38.92 14.95 10.32
N ASN A 611 -39.01 14.86 11.64
CA ASN A 611 -40.23 14.42 12.30
C ASN A 611 -41.40 15.40 12.06
N GLU A 612 -42.58 14.84 11.82
CA GLU A 612 -43.82 15.59 11.81
C GLU A 612 -44.29 15.85 13.24
N ARG A 613 -44.74 17.07 13.49
CA ARG A 613 -45.34 17.48 14.77
C ARG A 613 -46.67 18.13 14.49
N GLU A 614 -47.69 17.64 15.20
CA GLU A 614 -49.00 18.26 15.17
C GLU A 614 -49.12 19.29 16.27
N PHE A 615 -49.78 20.40 15.96
CA PHE A 615 -50.09 21.44 16.92
C PHE A 615 -51.46 22.04 16.61
N CYS A 616 -52.26 22.28 17.65
CA CYS A 616 -53.54 22.97 17.55
C CYS A 616 -53.48 24.21 18.43
N LEU A 617 -53.65 25.38 17.82
CA LEU A 617 -53.54 26.65 18.50
C LEU A 617 -54.79 26.87 19.37
N GLN A 618 -54.61 26.87 20.69
CA GLN A 618 -55.72 27.05 21.61
C GLN A 618 -56.16 28.52 21.59
N GLY A 619 -57.10 28.83 20.70
CA GLY A 619 -57.74 30.14 20.67
C GLY A 619 -58.26 30.51 22.06
N LYS A 620 -58.00 31.77 22.49
CA LYS A 620 -58.36 32.31 23.80
C LYS A 620 -59.70 31.72 24.28
N ALA A 621 -59.65 30.94 25.37
CA ALA A 621 -60.85 30.46 26.03
C ALA A 621 -61.72 31.69 26.35
N ASN A 622 -62.94 31.74 25.81
CA ASN A 622 -63.84 32.87 26.00
C ASN A 622 -64.43 32.78 27.41
N TRP A 623 -63.61 33.01 28.43
CA TRP A 623 -63.98 32.96 29.85
C TRP A 623 -65.14 33.92 30.15
N MET A 624 -65.29 34.99 29.35
CA MET A 624 -66.43 35.89 29.42
C MET A 624 -67.77 35.18 29.19
N ALA A 625 -67.83 34.10 28.42
CA ALA A 625 -69.03 33.29 28.25
C ALA A 625 -69.46 32.57 29.54
N PHE A 626 -68.54 32.34 30.49
CA PHE A 626 -68.84 31.74 31.79
C PHE A 626 -69.02 32.80 32.88
N VAL A 627 -68.20 33.85 32.86
CA VAL A 627 -68.24 34.89 33.89
C VAL A 627 -69.46 35.80 33.75
N ALA A 628 -69.87 36.17 32.54
CA ALA A 628 -71.04 37.04 32.37
C ALA A 628 -72.35 36.39 32.88
N PRO A 629 -72.68 35.12 32.55
CA PRO A 629 -73.84 34.46 33.13
C PRO A 629 -73.71 34.29 34.65
N SER A 630 -72.52 33.95 35.16
CA SER A 630 -72.27 33.82 36.60
C SER A 630 -72.55 35.12 37.37
N ILE A 631 -72.05 36.24 36.87
CA ILE A 631 -72.29 37.56 37.47
C ILE A 631 -73.77 37.94 37.38
N CYS A 632 -74.43 37.72 36.23
CA CYS A 632 -75.85 37.97 36.08
C CYS A 632 -76.69 37.14 37.07
N ILE A 633 -76.37 35.86 37.25
CA ILE A 633 -77.03 34.97 38.23
C ILE A 633 -76.82 35.50 39.65
N ALA A 634 -75.60 35.93 40.00
CA ALA A 634 -75.30 36.47 41.32
C ALA A 634 -76.09 37.76 41.61
N ILE A 635 -76.17 38.69 40.63
CA ILE A 635 -76.93 39.94 40.78
C ILE A 635 -78.43 39.66 40.94
N ILE A 636 -78.98 38.73 40.15
CA ILE A 636 -80.39 38.33 40.26
C ILE A 636 -80.66 37.74 41.65
N MET A 637 -79.76 36.89 42.16
CA MET A 637 -79.89 36.31 43.50
C MET A 637 -79.86 37.40 44.58
N VAL A 638 -78.90 38.33 44.53
CA VAL A 638 -78.84 39.45 45.49
C VAL A 638 -80.10 40.32 45.42
N GLY A 639 -80.60 40.61 44.21
CA GLY A 639 -81.83 41.37 44.00
C GLY A 639 -83.03 40.70 44.66
N ILE A 640 -83.22 39.40 44.44
CA ILE A 640 -84.30 38.61 45.03
C ILE A 640 -84.21 38.63 46.56
N PHE A 641 -83.02 38.39 47.14
CA PHE A 641 -82.82 38.39 48.59
C PHE A 641 -82.83 39.79 49.24
N SER A 642 -82.73 40.87 48.46
CA SER A 642 -82.84 42.24 48.98
C SER A 642 -84.29 42.68 49.22
N THR A 643 -85.25 42.02 48.56
CA THR A 643 -86.66 42.37 48.73
C THR A 643 -87.18 41.86 50.08
N HIS A 644 -87.68 42.79 50.91
CA HIS A 644 -88.14 42.52 52.27
C HIS A 644 -89.19 41.39 52.33
N TYR A 645 -90.01 41.27 51.28
CA TYR A 645 -90.98 40.18 51.13
C TYR A 645 -90.31 38.80 51.06
N PHE A 646 -89.22 38.66 50.29
CA PHE A 646 -88.47 37.41 50.20
C PHE A 646 -87.71 37.12 51.49
N GLN A 647 -87.10 38.13 52.12
CA GLN A 647 -86.43 37.96 53.41
C GLN A 647 -87.40 37.40 54.47
N GLN A 648 -88.63 37.91 54.51
CA GLN A 648 -89.63 37.46 55.46
C GLN A 648 -90.08 36.02 55.18
N LYS A 649 -90.32 35.65 53.90
CA LYS A 649 -90.64 34.27 53.53
C LYS A 649 -89.49 33.30 53.75
N VAL A 650 -88.25 33.70 53.47
CA VAL A 650 -87.05 32.89 53.70
C VAL A 650 -86.80 32.71 55.19
N PHE A 651 -87.00 33.74 56.02
CA PHE A 651 -86.94 33.61 57.48
C PHE A 651 -87.99 32.65 58.02
N VAL A 652 -89.23 32.70 57.50
CA VAL A 652 -90.30 31.76 57.88
C VAL A 652 -89.98 30.34 57.40
N LEU A 653 -89.44 30.17 56.20
CA LEU A 653 -89.04 28.86 55.67
C LEU A 653 -87.86 28.28 56.45
N LEU A 654 -86.85 29.08 56.77
CA LEU A 654 -85.70 28.69 57.60
C LEU A 654 -86.12 28.38 59.04
N ALA A 655 -87.12 29.10 59.58
CA ALA A 655 -87.70 28.80 60.88
C ALA A 655 -88.49 27.47 60.87
N ALA A 656 -89.24 27.19 59.78
CA ALA A 656 -89.96 25.93 59.61
C ALA A 656 -89.03 24.73 59.35
N LEU A 657 -87.88 24.96 58.70
CA LEU A 657 -86.85 23.96 58.43
C LEU A 657 -85.86 23.78 59.60
N ARG A 658 -85.99 24.54 60.69
CA ARG A 658 -85.06 24.45 61.83
C ARG A 658 -85.23 23.10 62.53
N PRO A 659 -84.25 22.18 62.42
CA PRO A 659 -84.38 20.84 62.97
C PRO A 659 -84.41 20.89 64.50
N GLN A 660 -85.22 20.04 65.10
CA GLN A 660 -85.56 19.99 66.53
C GLN A 660 -84.38 19.74 67.50
N TRP A 661 -83.15 19.67 66.98
CA TRP A 661 -81.94 19.40 67.75
C TRP A 661 -81.25 20.68 68.28
N CYS A 662 -81.73 21.87 67.89
CA CYS A 662 -81.19 23.15 68.38
C CYS A 662 -81.81 23.67 69.68
N SER A 663 -82.58 22.86 70.42
CA SER A 663 -83.08 23.22 71.75
C SER A 663 -82.94 22.06 72.74
N ARG A 664 -81.84 22.06 73.50
CA ARG A 664 -81.80 21.52 74.87
C ARG A 664 -80.55 22.04 75.56
N GLU A 665 -80.75 22.72 76.68
CA GLU A 665 -79.69 23.19 77.57
C GLU A 665 -78.65 22.10 77.83
N ILE A 666 -77.39 22.52 77.71
CA ILE A 666 -76.18 21.75 78.03
C ILE A 666 -76.22 21.42 79.53
N PRO A 667 -76.26 20.14 79.96
CA PRO A 667 -76.17 19.78 81.37
C PRO A 667 -74.73 19.99 81.86
N ASP A 668 -74.57 20.78 82.90
CA ASP A 668 -73.30 21.07 83.56
C ASP A 668 -72.60 19.78 84.06
N PRO A 669 -71.37 19.47 83.59
CA PRO A 669 -70.65 18.24 83.93
C PRO A 669 -70.29 18.11 85.41
N ALA A 670 -70.31 19.19 86.20
CA ALA A 670 -69.96 19.14 87.62
C ALA A 670 -70.97 18.35 88.48
N ASN A 671 -72.20 18.13 87.99
CA ASN A 671 -73.26 17.43 88.73
C ASN A 671 -73.61 16.03 88.18
N SER A 672 -72.80 15.50 87.25
CA SER A 672 -73.06 14.15 86.71
C SER A 672 -72.62 13.05 87.69
N THR A 673 -73.55 12.15 88.03
CA THR A 673 -73.34 11.03 88.96
C THR A 673 -72.27 10.04 88.49
N CYS A 674 -71.89 10.07 87.22
CA CYS A 674 -70.84 9.22 86.67
C CYS A 674 -69.45 9.61 87.21
N ALA A 675 -69.18 10.91 87.41
CA ALA A 675 -67.91 11.38 87.96
C ALA A 675 -67.70 11.00 89.45
N LYS A 676 -68.78 10.65 90.17
CA LYS A 676 -68.69 10.19 91.57
C LYS A 676 -68.43 8.70 91.74
N LYS A 677 -68.41 7.88 90.68
CA LYS A 677 -68.40 6.41 90.85
C LYS A 677 -67.33 5.58 90.15
N TYR A 678 -66.30 6.18 89.56
CA TYR A 678 -65.12 5.41 89.11
C TYR A 678 -63.81 6.14 89.44
N PRO A 679 -63.10 5.76 90.52
CA PRO A 679 -61.73 6.18 90.76
C PRO A 679 -60.80 5.05 90.34
N ILE A 680 -60.26 5.04 89.11
CA ILE A 680 -59.20 4.07 88.76
C ILE A 680 -58.13 4.73 87.89
N ALA A 681 -56.97 4.89 88.53
CA ALA A 681 -55.59 4.84 88.06
C ALA A 681 -55.23 5.60 86.77
N GLU A 682 -54.58 6.75 86.97
CA GLU A 682 -53.65 7.36 86.02
C GLU A 682 -52.50 6.38 85.72
N GLU A 683 -52.51 5.75 84.55
CA GLU A 683 -51.30 5.18 83.97
C GLU A 683 -50.91 6.00 82.74
N LYS A 684 -49.82 6.75 82.89
CA LYS A 684 -49.15 7.48 81.82
C LYS A 684 -48.60 6.48 80.81
N THR A 685 -49.08 6.51 79.58
CA THR A 685 -48.36 5.88 78.47
C THR A 685 -48.41 6.78 77.25
N GLN A 686 -47.26 7.38 76.95
CA GLN A 686 -46.97 8.13 75.73
C GLN A 686 -47.12 7.19 74.52
N LEU A 687 -47.97 7.57 73.57
CA LEU A 687 -48.16 6.86 72.30
C LEU A 687 -47.18 7.42 71.26
N PRO A 688 -46.33 6.58 70.64
CA PRO A 688 -45.27 7.03 69.74
C PRO A 688 -45.80 7.24 68.31
N LEU A 689 -45.53 8.43 67.78
CA LEU A 689 -45.81 8.83 66.42
C LEU A 689 -44.59 8.48 65.53
N ASP A 690 -44.49 7.21 65.12
CA ASP A 690 -43.55 6.77 64.08
C ASP A 690 -44.03 5.46 63.46
N ARG A 691 -45.00 5.54 62.53
CA ARG A 691 -45.39 4.43 61.64
C ARG A 691 -46.32 4.90 60.51
N LEU A 692 -45.80 5.74 59.61
CA LEU A 692 -46.42 6.01 58.31
C LEU A 692 -45.33 6.05 57.21
N LEU A 693 -44.72 4.90 56.96
CA LEU A 693 -43.95 4.59 55.77
C LEU A 693 -44.38 3.18 55.35
N ILE A 694 -45.29 3.09 54.39
CA ILE A 694 -45.70 1.83 53.77
C ILE A 694 -45.45 1.99 52.26
N ASP A 695 -44.57 1.12 51.78
CA ASP A 695 -44.08 1.01 50.40
C ASP A 695 -45.19 0.73 49.39
N TRP A 696 -45.06 1.37 48.22
CA TRP A 696 -45.88 1.14 47.03
C TRP A 696 -45.16 0.18 46.07
N PRO A 697 -45.82 -0.89 45.57
CA PRO A 697 -45.13 -1.92 44.79
C PRO A 697 -44.90 -1.49 43.33
N THR A 698 -43.66 -1.65 42.89
CA THR A 698 -43.18 -1.47 41.51
C THR A 698 -43.69 -2.58 40.57
N PRO A 699 -44.15 -2.24 39.35
CA PRO A 699 -44.64 -3.19 38.37
C PRO A 699 -43.51 -3.94 37.65
N GLU A 700 -43.65 -5.26 37.51
CA GLU A 700 -42.74 -6.17 36.80
C GLU A 700 -42.83 -5.98 35.28
N ASP A 701 -41.69 -5.69 34.65
CA ASP A 701 -41.51 -5.63 33.20
C ASP A 701 -41.43 -7.05 32.58
N PRO A 702 -42.06 -7.31 31.42
CA PRO A 702 -42.10 -8.63 30.80
C PRO A 702 -40.78 -9.03 30.10
N GLU A 703 -40.37 -10.28 30.31
CA GLU A 703 -39.14 -10.88 29.80
C GLU A 703 -39.07 -10.93 28.25
N PRO A 704 -37.93 -10.55 27.63
CA PRO A 704 -37.76 -10.54 26.18
C PRO A 704 -37.42 -11.94 25.62
N LEU A 705 -38.15 -12.34 24.58
CA LEU A 705 -37.94 -13.58 23.81
C LEU A 705 -36.57 -13.60 23.11
N VAL A 706 -35.73 -14.56 23.50
CA VAL A 706 -34.41 -14.83 22.92
C VAL A 706 -34.56 -15.59 21.60
N ILE A 707 -34.26 -14.94 20.47
CA ILE A 707 -34.21 -15.58 19.14
C ILE A 707 -32.75 -15.96 18.86
N SER A 708 -32.45 -17.26 18.88
CA SER A 708 -31.14 -17.82 18.56
C SER A 708 -31.08 -18.25 17.08
N GLU A 709 -30.31 -17.55 16.25
CA GLU A 709 -29.99 -17.98 14.89
C GLU A 709 -28.85 -19.01 14.90
N VAL A 710 -29.17 -20.25 14.49
CA VAL A 710 -28.23 -21.38 14.45
C VAL A 710 -27.55 -21.43 13.08
N LEU A 711 -26.37 -20.84 12.96
CA LEU A 711 -25.55 -20.89 11.74
C LEU A 711 -24.86 -22.26 11.63
N HIS A 712 -25.28 -23.08 10.66
CA HIS A 712 -24.66 -24.40 10.40
C HIS A 712 -23.30 -24.23 9.70
N GLN A 713 -22.20 -24.35 10.44
CA GLN A 713 -20.86 -24.53 9.87
C GLN A 713 -20.72 -25.96 9.33
N VAL A 714 -20.87 -26.12 8.01
CA VAL A 714 -20.53 -27.36 7.30
C VAL A 714 -19.04 -27.33 6.96
N THR A 715 -18.22 -28.04 7.72
CA THR A 715 -16.78 -28.20 7.48
C THR A 715 -16.55 -29.26 6.39
N PRO A 716 -16.03 -28.92 5.20
CA PRO A 716 -15.82 -29.90 4.15
C PRO A 716 -14.54 -30.71 4.42
N VAL A 717 -14.73 -32.01 4.67
CA VAL A 717 -13.65 -33.00 4.86
C VAL A 717 -13.08 -33.39 3.50
N PHE A 718 -12.03 -32.72 3.05
CA PHE A 718 -11.24 -33.15 1.90
C PHE A 718 -10.18 -34.17 2.35
N ARG A 719 -10.45 -35.47 2.15
CA ARG A 719 -9.45 -36.54 2.28
C ARG A 719 -8.64 -36.64 0.99
N HIS A 720 -7.42 -36.11 0.99
CA HIS A 720 -6.43 -36.39 -0.05
C HIS A 720 -5.78 -37.77 0.19
N PRO A 721 -5.72 -38.67 -0.81
CA PRO A 721 -5.07 -39.98 -0.68
C PRO A 721 -3.53 -39.85 -0.58
N PRO A 722 -2.84 -40.74 0.15
CA PRO A 722 -1.42 -40.59 0.45
C PRO A 722 -0.56 -41.02 -0.75
N CYS A 723 0.24 -40.09 -1.29
CA CYS A 723 1.28 -40.39 -2.26
C CYS A 723 2.40 -41.22 -1.60
N SER A 724 2.73 -42.34 -2.25
CA SER A 724 3.75 -43.31 -1.87
C SER A 724 5.16 -42.77 -2.11
N ASN A 725 5.91 -42.59 -1.02
CA ASN A 725 7.33 -42.25 -1.05
C ASN A 725 8.15 -43.40 -1.65
N TRP A 726 8.84 -43.12 -2.76
CA TRP A 726 9.90 -43.97 -3.31
C TRP A 726 11.17 -43.85 -2.47
N PRO A 727 11.85 -44.96 -2.14
CA PRO A 727 12.96 -44.97 -1.19
C PRO A 727 14.28 -44.61 -1.87
N GLN A 728 14.78 -43.42 -1.57
CA GLN A 728 16.12 -42.97 -1.95
C GLN A 728 17.15 -43.59 -1.00
N ARG A 729 17.97 -44.47 -1.56
CA ARG A 729 18.91 -45.35 -0.85
C ARG A 729 20.23 -44.60 -0.60
N GLU A 730 20.33 -43.88 0.52
CA GLU A 730 21.60 -43.35 1.03
C GLU A 730 22.38 -44.44 1.80
N LYS A 731 23.52 -44.85 1.25
CA LYS A 731 24.67 -45.40 1.98
C LYS A 731 25.73 -44.31 1.87
N GLY A 732 26.17 -43.64 2.94
CA GLY A 732 26.74 -44.24 4.13
C GLY A 732 28.26 -44.22 3.98
N ILE A 733 28.88 -43.05 4.18
CA ILE A 733 30.32 -42.93 4.45
C ILE A 733 30.46 -42.11 5.72
N GLN A 734 31.17 -42.74 6.64
CA GLN A 734 31.15 -42.53 8.07
C GLN A 734 32.48 -41.93 8.50
N GLY A 735 32.39 -40.86 9.30
CA GLY A 735 33.28 -40.60 10.42
C GLY A 735 34.66 -40.02 10.11
N HIS A 736 34.84 -38.75 10.48
CA HIS A 736 35.98 -38.37 11.32
C HIS A 736 35.52 -37.35 12.39
N GLN A 737 35.64 -37.79 13.64
CA GLN A 737 35.54 -36.97 14.84
C GLN A 737 36.80 -36.13 14.99
N ALA A 738 36.65 -34.83 15.27
CA ALA A 738 37.67 -34.03 15.93
C ALA A 738 36.97 -33.11 16.94
N SER A 739 37.52 -33.14 18.14
CA SER A 739 37.00 -32.60 19.39
C SER A 739 37.49 -31.17 19.63
N GLU A 740 36.65 -30.39 20.33
CA GLU A 740 37.00 -29.58 21.50
C GLU A 740 36.75 -28.05 21.45
N LYS A 741 35.72 -27.68 22.23
CA LYS A 741 35.51 -26.53 23.14
C LYS A 741 35.62 -25.08 22.67
N ASP A 742 34.48 -24.41 22.93
CA ASP A 742 34.29 -23.16 23.66
C ASP A 742 34.96 -21.87 23.13
N MET A 743 34.16 -21.03 22.47
CA MET A 743 33.99 -19.62 22.86
C MET A 743 32.77 -18.97 22.17
N MET A 744 31.74 -18.75 22.98
CA MET A 744 30.92 -17.53 23.15
C MET A 744 30.62 -16.61 21.93
N HIS A 745 29.32 -16.61 21.58
CA HIS A 745 28.48 -15.48 21.15
C HIS A 745 28.83 -14.69 19.89
N SER A 746 28.07 -14.92 18.81
CA SER A 746 27.72 -13.88 17.83
C SER A 746 26.39 -14.18 17.14
N ALA A 747 25.70 -13.08 16.83
CA ALA A 747 24.31 -12.93 16.49
C ALA A 747 23.74 -13.87 15.42
N SER A 748 22.46 -14.22 15.64
CA SER A 748 21.57 -14.96 14.75
C SER A 748 21.40 -14.28 13.40
N SER A 749 21.92 -14.91 12.35
CA SER A 749 21.60 -14.59 10.96
C SER A 749 20.15 -14.97 10.63
N PRO A 750 19.40 -14.13 9.88
CA PRO A 750 18.01 -14.41 9.52
C PRO A 750 17.91 -15.51 8.45
N PRO A 751 16.77 -16.24 8.38
CA PRO A 751 16.65 -17.43 7.55
C PRO A 751 16.45 -17.08 6.06
N PRO A 752 16.85 -17.98 5.13
CA PRO A 752 16.80 -17.75 3.70
C PRO A 752 15.36 -17.76 3.16
N PRO A 753 15.07 -17.00 2.09
CA PRO A 753 13.72 -16.81 1.59
C PRO A 753 13.17 -18.10 0.98
N ARG A 754 12.00 -18.51 1.46
CA ARG A 754 11.23 -19.66 0.94
C ARG A 754 10.90 -19.44 -0.53
N ALA A 755 11.28 -20.42 -1.35
CA ALA A 755 10.98 -20.47 -2.77
C ALA A 755 9.47 -20.44 -3.03
N LEU A 756 9.04 -19.49 -3.86
CA LEU A 756 7.69 -19.33 -4.39
C LEU A 756 7.30 -20.61 -5.17
N GLN A 757 6.29 -21.33 -4.69
CA GLN A 757 5.61 -22.36 -5.47
C GLN A 757 4.77 -21.66 -6.55
N ALA A 758 5.04 -22.00 -7.81
CA ALA A 758 4.31 -21.51 -8.97
C ALA A 758 2.84 -21.98 -8.92
N GLU A 759 1.92 -21.02 -8.84
CA GLU A 759 0.47 -21.25 -8.90
C GLU A 759 0.07 -21.78 -10.29
N SER A 760 -0.43 -23.02 -10.29
CA SER A 760 -1.12 -23.63 -11.43
C SER A 760 -2.50 -22.99 -11.60
N ARG A 761 -2.66 -22.27 -12.71
CA ARG A 761 -3.93 -21.77 -13.24
C ARG A 761 -4.96 -22.90 -13.41
N GLN A 762 -6.15 -22.72 -12.84
CA GLN A 762 -7.40 -23.19 -13.45
C GLN A 762 -8.58 -22.37 -12.90
N LEU A 763 -8.96 -21.36 -13.67
CA LEU A 763 -10.19 -20.58 -13.55
C LEU A 763 -11.37 -21.51 -13.88
N VAL A 764 -12.33 -21.67 -12.98
CA VAL A 764 -13.63 -22.26 -13.31
C VAL A 764 -14.68 -21.19 -13.05
N ASP A 765 -15.25 -20.68 -14.14
CA ASP A 765 -16.26 -19.63 -14.19
C ASP A 765 -17.54 -20.04 -13.46
N LEU A 766 -17.87 -19.30 -12.40
CA LEU A 766 -19.13 -19.39 -11.66
C LEU A 766 -19.88 -18.05 -11.72
N TYR A 767 -20.37 -17.68 -12.90
CA TYR A 767 -21.40 -16.65 -13.03
C TYR A 767 -22.50 -17.13 -13.99
N LYS A 768 -23.58 -17.64 -13.40
CA LYS A 768 -24.83 -17.96 -14.09
C LYS A 768 -25.69 -16.70 -14.13
N VAL A 769 -25.65 -16.00 -15.27
CA VAL A 769 -26.44 -14.79 -15.54
C VAL A 769 -27.91 -15.17 -15.63
N LEU A 770 -28.75 -14.54 -14.81
CA LEU A 770 -30.21 -14.64 -14.82
C LEU A 770 -30.77 -13.88 -16.04
N GLU A 771 -31.45 -14.62 -16.91
CA GLU A 771 -32.16 -14.14 -18.10
C GLU A 771 -33.26 -13.14 -17.73
N SER A 772 -33.05 -11.85 -18.04
CA SER A 772 -34.14 -10.87 -18.09
C SER A 772 -34.73 -10.84 -19.50
N ARG A 773 -35.92 -11.42 -19.62
CA ARG A 773 -36.81 -11.39 -20.78
C ARG A 773 -37.19 -9.93 -21.11
N GLY A 774 -36.76 -9.43 -22.27
CA GLY A 774 -37.13 -8.12 -22.80
C GLY A 774 -37.12 -8.14 -24.33
N SER A 775 -38.26 -7.78 -24.90
CA SER A 775 -38.71 -7.99 -26.28
C SER A 775 -38.04 -7.07 -27.32
N ASP A 776 -37.84 -7.65 -28.52
CA ASP A 776 -37.64 -7.13 -29.90
C ASP A 776 -38.04 -5.67 -30.27
N PRO A 777 -37.66 -5.15 -31.48
CA PRO A 777 -36.38 -5.24 -32.20
C PRO A 777 -35.94 -3.91 -32.91
N LYS A 778 -34.65 -3.86 -33.31
CA LYS A 778 -34.00 -3.21 -34.49
C LYS A 778 -34.75 -2.13 -35.31
N PRO A 779 -34.10 -0.99 -35.66
CA PRO A 779 -33.27 -0.86 -36.89
C PRO A 779 -32.04 0.06 -36.65
N GLU A 780 -31.00 0.26 -37.46
CA GLU A 780 -30.45 -0.23 -38.72
C GLU A 780 -28.98 0.27 -38.75
N ASN A 781 -28.13 -0.48 -39.47
CA ASN A 781 -26.73 -0.17 -39.78
C ASN A 781 -26.54 1.18 -40.49
N PRO A 782 -25.34 1.78 -40.35
CA PRO A 782 -24.51 1.94 -41.55
C PRO A 782 -23.08 1.46 -41.30
N ALA A 783 -22.73 0.34 -41.94
CA ALA A 783 -21.36 -0.09 -42.13
C ALA A 783 -20.86 0.45 -43.48
N CYS A 784 -19.66 1.04 -43.49
CA CYS A 784 -18.88 1.23 -44.71
C CYS A 784 -17.41 0.85 -44.46
N PRO A 785 -16.73 0.21 -45.43
CA PRO A 785 -15.65 -0.73 -45.16
C PRO A 785 -14.26 -0.16 -45.47
N TRP A 786 -13.30 -0.49 -44.61
CA TRP A 786 -11.90 -0.13 -44.76
C TRP A 786 -11.24 -1.08 -45.78
N THR A 787 -10.80 -0.52 -46.89
CA THR A 787 -10.11 -1.23 -47.95
C THR A 787 -8.61 -1.09 -47.72
N VAL A 788 -7.95 -2.24 -47.49
CA VAL A 788 -6.50 -2.38 -47.38
C VAL A 788 -5.91 -2.46 -48.79
N LEU A 789 -4.89 -1.64 -49.10
CA LEU A 789 -4.05 -1.75 -50.30
C LEU A 789 -2.56 -1.55 -49.91
N PRO A 790 -1.62 -2.15 -50.66
CA PRO A 790 -0.43 -2.77 -50.08
C PRO A 790 0.88 -1.97 -50.28
N ALA A 791 1.85 -2.31 -49.43
CA ALA A 791 3.21 -1.81 -49.38
C ALA A 791 3.95 -2.00 -50.72
N GLY A 792 4.39 -0.89 -51.30
CA GLY A 792 5.23 -0.81 -52.50
C GLY A 792 6.65 -0.36 -52.14
N ASP A 793 7.59 -1.00 -52.83
CA ASP A 793 9.04 -0.97 -52.68
C ASP A 793 9.68 0.43 -52.70
N LEU A 794 10.70 0.62 -51.85
CA LEU A 794 11.59 1.78 -51.86
C LEU A 794 12.97 1.39 -52.41
N PRO A 795 13.51 2.10 -53.42
CA PRO A 795 14.63 1.64 -54.21
C PRO A 795 16.00 2.05 -53.63
N THR A 796 16.96 1.18 -53.94
CA THR A 796 18.41 1.36 -53.94
C THR A 796 18.88 2.68 -54.52
N HIS A 797 19.73 3.41 -53.79
CA HIS A 797 20.62 4.40 -54.40
C HIS A 797 22.05 4.25 -53.88
N ASP A 798 22.94 4.08 -54.85
CA ASP A 798 24.37 3.89 -54.76
C ASP A 798 25.13 5.11 -54.19
N GLY A 799 26.22 4.79 -53.47
CA GLY A 799 27.57 5.36 -53.62
C GLY A 799 27.79 6.87 -53.55
N TYR A 800 28.66 7.32 -52.64
CA TYR A 800 29.92 8.06 -52.92
C TYR A 800 30.61 8.45 -51.59
N LEU A 801 31.91 8.12 -51.47
CA LEU A 801 32.89 8.63 -50.50
C LEU A 801 33.07 10.16 -50.69
N PRO A 802 33.43 10.98 -49.67
CA PRO A 802 34.83 11.07 -49.22
C PRO A 802 35.11 11.53 -47.76
N SER A 803 36.39 11.38 -47.43
CA SER A 803 37.19 11.80 -46.27
C SER A 803 37.19 13.30 -45.89
N ASN A 804 37.17 13.60 -44.58
CA ASN A 804 37.96 14.64 -43.90
C ASN A 804 37.74 14.50 -42.37
N ILE A 805 38.77 14.18 -41.59
CA ILE A 805 39.64 15.08 -40.81
C ILE A 805 38.89 15.83 -39.69
N ASP A 806 39.25 15.41 -38.48
CA ASP A 806 39.22 16.06 -37.17
C ASP A 806 38.57 17.43 -37.07
N ASP A 807 37.50 17.51 -36.25
CA ASP A 807 37.34 18.56 -35.25
C ASP A 807 36.26 18.16 -34.21
N LEU A 808 36.69 18.01 -32.95
CA LEU A 808 35.87 18.26 -31.75
C LEU A 808 35.27 19.69 -31.86
N PRO A 809 34.05 20.03 -31.39
CA PRO A 809 33.66 19.80 -29.99
C PRO A 809 32.14 19.68 -29.67
N SER A 810 31.89 19.35 -28.39
CA SER A 810 30.77 19.79 -27.53
C SER A 810 29.31 19.42 -27.86
N HIS A 811 28.78 18.55 -26.98
CA HIS A 811 27.54 18.74 -26.21
C HIS A 811 26.35 19.40 -26.93
N GLU A 812 25.37 18.59 -27.33
CA GLU A 812 23.98 18.73 -26.89
C GLU A 812 23.15 17.52 -27.32
N ALA A 813 22.30 17.06 -26.40
CA ALA A 813 21.33 16.00 -26.64
C ALA A 813 20.27 16.47 -27.64
N PRO A 814 19.69 15.53 -28.41
CA PRO A 814 18.25 15.35 -28.25
C PRO A 814 17.86 13.89 -28.07
N LEU A 815 16.95 13.71 -27.12
CA LEU A 815 16.12 12.53 -26.93
C LEU A 815 15.52 12.06 -28.27
N ALA A 816 15.63 10.77 -28.54
CA ALA A 816 14.73 10.05 -29.42
C ALA A 816 14.34 8.74 -28.72
N ASP A 817 13.04 8.60 -28.50
CA ASP A 817 12.35 7.53 -27.81
C ASP A 817 12.75 6.14 -28.33
N SER A 818 13.46 5.37 -27.51
CA SER A 818 13.41 3.91 -27.58
C SER A 818 12.40 3.43 -26.54
N LEU A 819 11.18 3.23 -27.02
CA LEU A 819 10.06 2.58 -26.33
C LEU A 819 10.44 1.12 -26.04
N GLU A 820 11.20 0.87 -24.96
CA GLU A 820 11.32 -0.47 -24.39
C GLU A 820 10.16 -0.68 -23.40
N GLU A 821 9.29 -1.62 -23.75
CA GLU A 821 8.22 -2.17 -22.94
C GLU A 821 8.77 -2.68 -21.59
N LEU A 822 8.73 -1.83 -20.57
CA LEU A 822 8.97 -2.22 -19.18
C LEU A 822 7.70 -2.86 -18.63
N GLU A 823 7.75 -4.19 -18.49
CA GLU A 823 6.79 -5.02 -17.75
C GLU A 823 6.40 -4.39 -16.40
N PRO A 824 5.11 -4.47 -16.00
CA PRO A 824 4.60 -3.79 -14.84
C PRO A 824 5.15 -4.42 -13.56
N GLN A 825 6.10 -3.73 -12.92
CA GLN A 825 6.52 -4.05 -11.55
C GLN A 825 5.35 -3.79 -10.60
N HIS A 826 4.75 -4.88 -10.11
CA HIS A 826 3.72 -4.89 -9.07
C HIS A 826 4.20 -4.16 -7.80
N ILE A 827 3.75 -2.92 -7.61
CA ILE A 827 3.93 -2.17 -6.37
C ILE A 827 3.00 -2.80 -5.31
N SER A 828 3.59 -3.60 -4.44
CA SER A 828 2.89 -4.21 -3.30
C SER A 828 2.81 -3.20 -2.15
N LEU A 829 1.68 -2.51 -2.01
CA LEU A 829 1.40 -1.63 -0.87
C LEU A 829 0.97 -2.47 0.34
N SER A 830 1.90 -2.88 1.21
CA SER A 830 1.55 -3.48 2.51
C SER A 830 1.40 -2.38 3.57
N VAL A 831 0.15 -1.94 3.81
CA VAL A 831 -0.19 -0.87 4.77
C VAL A 831 -0.41 -1.39 6.20
N PHE A 832 -0.03 -2.63 6.52
CA PHE A 832 -0.09 -3.13 7.90
C PHE A 832 1.21 -3.85 8.28
N PRO A 833 1.99 -3.31 9.25
CA PRO A 833 3.16 -4.00 9.75
C PRO A 833 2.69 -5.26 10.48
N SER A 834 3.22 -6.40 10.07
CA SER A 834 2.98 -7.70 10.69
C SER A 834 3.59 -7.75 12.09
N SER A 835 2.94 -7.12 13.07
CA SER A 835 3.20 -7.39 14.48
C SER A 835 2.57 -8.74 14.82
N SER A 836 3.41 -9.75 14.96
CA SER A 836 3.09 -11.08 15.47
C SER A 836 2.38 -10.96 16.83
N LEU A 837 1.06 -11.09 16.83
CA LEU A 837 0.27 -11.29 18.04
C LEU A 837 0.65 -12.64 18.62
N HIS A 838 1.47 -12.63 19.68
CA HIS A 838 1.66 -13.82 20.51
C HIS A 838 0.30 -14.25 21.09
N PRO A 839 -0.07 -15.53 20.99
CA PRO A 839 -1.36 -16.00 21.47
C PRO A 839 -1.41 -15.89 22.99
N LEU A 840 -2.26 -14.99 23.48
CA LEU A 840 -2.60 -14.89 24.90
C LEU A 840 -3.33 -16.17 25.31
N THR A 841 -2.62 -17.02 26.04
CA THR A 841 -3.18 -18.20 26.70
C THR A 841 -4.09 -17.76 27.85
N PHE A 842 -5.37 -17.51 27.56
CA PHE A 842 -6.40 -17.46 28.60
C PHE A 842 -7.27 -18.72 28.49
N SER A 843 -7.09 -19.63 29.45
CA SER A 843 -7.97 -20.78 29.66
C SER A 843 -9.29 -20.27 30.25
N CYS A 844 -10.27 -20.00 29.39
CA CYS A 844 -11.59 -19.53 29.82
C CYS A 844 -12.42 -20.73 30.28
N GLY A 845 -12.78 -20.77 31.57
CA GLY A 845 -13.71 -21.74 32.14
C GLY A 845 -15.16 -21.36 31.83
N ASP A 846 -16.02 -22.38 31.70
CA ASP A 846 -17.32 -22.39 31.01
C ASP A 846 -18.47 -21.47 31.51
N LYS A 847 -18.22 -20.41 32.27
CA LYS A 847 -19.30 -19.47 32.68
C LYS A 847 -18.79 -18.03 32.79
N LEU A 848 -18.81 -17.31 31.67
CA LEU A 848 -18.69 -15.85 31.63
C LEU A 848 -20.00 -15.22 32.14
N THR A 849 -19.96 -14.62 33.33
CA THR A 849 -21.04 -13.81 33.88
C THR A 849 -20.73 -12.33 33.67
N LEU A 850 -21.77 -11.52 33.43
CA LEU A 850 -21.70 -10.13 32.94
C LEU A 850 -20.82 -9.21 33.81
N ASP A 851 -20.64 -9.52 35.09
CA ASP A 851 -19.82 -8.74 36.01
C ASP A 851 -18.31 -8.78 35.71
N GLN A 852 -17.82 -9.82 35.00
CA GLN A 852 -16.42 -9.88 34.58
C GLN A 852 -16.12 -9.07 33.30
N LEU A 853 -17.15 -8.54 32.63
CA LEU A 853 -17.03 -7.72 31.42
C LEU A 853 -17.03 -6.22 31.70
N LYS A 854 -16.64 -5.81 32.91
CA LYS A 854 -16.42 -4.41 33.26
C LYS A 854 -15.07 -3.94 32.71
N MET A 855 -15.03 -3.62 31.42
CA MET A 855 -13.93 -2.88 30.80
C MET A 855 -13.80 -1.52 31.50
N ARG A 856 -12.78 -1.38 32.37
CA ARG A 856 -12.36 -0.10 32.93
C ARG A 856 -11.79 0.77 31.80
N CYS A 857 -12.61 1.67 31.27
CA CYS A 857 -12.19 2.71 30.32
C CYS A 857 -11.45 3.88 30.98
N ASP A 858 -10.56 3.60 31.94
CA ASP A 858 -9.76 4.62 32.62
C ASP A 858 -8.28 4.43 32.30
N SER A 859 -7.88 4.63 31.04
CA SER A 859 -6.50 5.00 30.64
C SER A 859 -6.32 4.91 29.13
N LEU A 860 -6.89 5.86 28.39
CA LEU A 860 -6.43 6.22 27.06
C LEU A 860 -6.54 7.75 26.96
N MET A 861 -5.60 8.41 27.64
CA MET A 861 -5.25 9.80 27.37
C MET A 861 -4.34 9.81 26.15
N LEU A 862 -4.97 9.94 24.99
CA LEU A 862 -4.46 10.39 23.70
C LEU A 862 -5.62 11.15 23.05
#